data_AF-A0A3M2I5P0-F1
#
_entry.id   AF-A0A3M2I5P0-F1
#
_cell.length_a   1.000
_cell.length_b   1.000
_cell.length_c   1.000
_cell.angle_alpha   90.00
_cell.angle_beta   90.00
_cell.angle_gamma   90.00
#
_symmetry.space_group_name_H-M   'P 1'
#
loop_
_entity.id
_entity.type
_entity.pdbx_description
1 polymer ?
#
loop_
_entity_poly.entity_id
_entity_poly.type
_entity_poly.pdbx_seq_one_letter_code
_entity_poly.pdbx_strand_id
1 'polypeptide(L)'
;MPCGRCPRHAATSGIAARPLATATGKPRRRRRATKRAGAGVELRARRRGRHAVTLEELLDNLDRRGIEIRANGDQLAFRAPAGALDDTLKSALRLHKAHLLTRLDHTGEPAHAALLPDPATRHAPFPLTPIQQAYLVGRSRALHHGGVAAHSYVELEHPTATLAQAEDALNTVIQRHDMLRVIIHADGTQRVLREVPRYAIDCIDLRNTDTAAVHALRSEMESQVRPTERWPLFEIRASLHPHALRLHVSIDLMTLDAWSCQLFFMEWFSLIDGATLPAPPALQCRDYLQYLHGEALAARRASAQAYWDTRLPTLPAAPQLPAGRHHVASTRFTRLRGEIEAADWLRFKAHCRTHRVTPSTALATLFANVLSQWSDNEAVTLNMTLFNRQPLHPEVQRVLGEFTNNTLLDFDHMDRPFLAQVQAAQERLLEHIEHSLVEGVDLLRQLARQRHDFSGSLMPVVFTSLLLGESGTSFADLGWREVYGLSQTPQVTFDHQLREERDRLLFNWDLAESALDVPAMRCMLERYLDALRTLCRDQRAWQRRVDREPPPAQAALRARINAMDTRCDDAARTLIEPFLRQTQRHPGRTAVTDADNRTLSYAALLDWSLALAASLRQASVCLGDRVLIQLPKGAGQIASVLACHLCGAVYVPVSMDTPPGRLQALIVQAQPKALMQSSGAPAIQPGLPRIDAGAPTAAPSDTPMTAAPIHGDHAAYILFTSGSTGTPKGVEMTHNAVRNTLDDMRQRFGGDGDDRVFALSALNFDLSVYDLFAPLAWGGGIVMPSEGSERDPEHWHRQLHTHGVTIWNSVPALLDMLVTWCEAQQATLPEHLRLVLLSGDWIPLELPGRLRKLAPNARIIALGGATEAAIWSNWQDATEVPDDWPSIPYGRPLSRQCYRVLDRYFHDRPDQVAGDLHIGGAGLARGYWRDPTRTAEAFFTHPRDGQRLYRTGDRARYWPDGTLEFLGRLDHQVKIGGHRIELGEIEAVLKTHPQVRQAAVTVQSRPGQKMLVGYIVADASDGLDQALKEYLAYRLPPYMVPRHLVPLATLPLSANGKIDRQALPPVQPTATPAQPITEHQQILLEVLRECTGLPTLALDDNFFEAGATSVKLVLAHGQLQQRLKRTFPVTHLFAFPCLRALEQALGRDGADNLPAHRQRRARGQHLTF
;
A
#
# COMPACT_ATOMS: atom_id res chain seq x y z
N MET A 1 55.75 -28.17 28.74
CA MET A 1 55.47 -29.23 29.73
C MET A 1 54.47 -28.69 30.76
N PRO A 2 53.82 -29.58 31.53
CA PRO A 2 52.55 -30.29 31.25
C PRO A 2 51.32 -29.41 31.62
N CYS A 3 50.05 -29.82 31.70
CA CYS A 3 49.26 -31.03 31.42
C CYS A 3 47.85 -30.55 30.97
N GLY A 4 46.85 -31.34 30.54
CA GLY A 4 46.70 -32.79 30.40
C GLY A 4 45.63 -33.37 31.33
N ARG A 5 44.42 -33.64 30.80
CA ARG A 5 43.55 -34.81 31.10
C ARG A 5 42.15 -34.71 30.44
N CYS A 6 41.78 -35.78 29.73
CA CYS A 6 40.40 -36.22 29.48
C CYS A 6 40.24 -37.58 30.18
N PRO A 7 39.06 -37.90 30.76
CA PRO A 7 38.33 -39.12 30.38
C PRO A 7 36.79 -38.89 30.29
N ARG A 8 36.01 -39.60 29.45
CA ARG A 8 35.34 -40.93 29.67
C ARG A 8 34.50 -41.01 30.98
N HIS A 9 33.33 -41.67 31.11
CA HIS A 9 32.66 -42.77 30.38
C HIS A 9 31.17 -42.89 30.83
N ALA A 10 30.28 -43.44 29.98
CA ALA A 10 29.18 -44.39 30.28
C ALA A 10 28.39 -44.66 28.98
N ALA A 11 28.16 -45.87 28.43
CA ALA A 11 27.73 -47.18 28.98
C ALA A 11 26.22 -47.21 29.31
N THR A 12 25.39 -48.20 28.93
CA THR A 12 25.61 -49.46 28.16
C THR A 12 24.27 -50.10 27.75
N SER A 13 24.30 -51.00 26.75
CA SER A 13 23.43 -52.20 26.55
C SER A 13 21.89 -52.08 26.43
N GLY A 14 21.19 -52.90 25.63
CA GLY A 14 21.68 -53.89 24.65
C GLY A 14 20.65 -54.98 24.25
N ILE A 15 21.11 -55.88 23.36
CA ILE A 15 20.73 -57.31 23.21
C ILE A 15 19.46 -57.58 22.34
N ALA A 16 19.40 -58.55 21.39
CA ALA A 16 20.36 -59.55 20.87
C ALA A 16 20.29 -59.61 19.31
N ALA A 17 21.40 -59.75 18.57
CA ALA A 17 21.98 -60.99 18.02
C ALA A 17 21.09 -61.74 16.98
N ARG A 18 21.43 -61.84 15.67
CA ARG A 18 22.55 -62.53 14.95
C ARG A 18 22.55 -64.08 15.12
N PRO A 19 23.06 -64.90 14.16
CA PRO A 19 24.13 -64.58 13.17
C PRO A 19 24.11 -65.26 11.76
N LEU A 20 25.09 -64.87 10.90
CA LEU A 20 25.88 -65.70 9.93
C LEU A 20 25.15 -66.42 8.74
N ALA A 21 25.76 -66.68 7.56
CA ALA A 21 27.09 -66.38 6.98
C ALA A 21 27.09 -66.55 5.43
N THR A 22 28.11 -65.99 4.73
CA THR A 22 28.78 -66.50 3.49
C THR A 22 27.95 -66.79 2.20
N ALA A 23 28.47 -66.73 0.96
CA ALA A 23 29.69 -66.15 0.36
C ALA A 23 29.59 -66.18 -1.19
N THR A 24 30.50 -65.47 -1.88
CA THR A 24 31.03 -65.72 -3.27
C THR A 24 30.10 -65.72 -4.51
N GLY A 25 30.66 -65.30 -5.66
CA GLY A 25 30.19 -65.77 -6.99
C GLY A 25 29.80 -64.74 -8.08
N LYS A 26 30.79 -64.07 -8.67
CA LYS A 26 30.71 -63.44 -10.03
C LYS A 26 30.94 -64.52 -11.12
N PRO A 27 30.84 -64.29 -12.47
CA PRO A 27 30.25 -63.19 -13.28
C PRO A 27 29.60 -63.66 -14.64
N ARG A 28 29.37 -62.70 -15.59
CA ARG A 28 29.33 -62.84 -17.09
C ARG A 28 28.10 -63.51 -17.75
N ARG A 29 27.77 -63.29 -19.05
CA ARG A 29 27.82 -62.11 -19.98
C ARG A 29 27.10 -62.48 -21.30
N ARG A 30 26.36 -61.55 -21.93
CA ARG A 30 26.00 -61.46 -23.39
C ARG A 30 25.30 -62.65 -24.10
N ARG A 31 24.19 -62.35 -24.81
CA ARG A 31 24.17 -62.13 -26.30
C ARG A 31 22.83 -61.53 -26.79
N ARG A 32 22.87 -60.89 -27.98
CA ARG A 32 21.72 -60.37 -28.75
C ARG A 32 21.15 -61.46 -29.67
N ALA A 33 19.86 -61.41 -30.02
CA ALA A 33 19.31 -61.63 -31.37
C ALA A 33 17.82 -61.20 -31.44
N THR A 34 17.27 -61.02 -32.65
CA THR A 34 16.01 -60.30 -32.93
C THR A 34 14.99 -61.07 -33.77
N LYS A 35 13.70 -60.70 -33.60
CA LYS A 35 12.57 -60.69 -34.56
C LYS A 35 11.78 -61.98 -34.91
N ARG A 36 10.45 -61.80 -34.90
CA ARG A 36 9.35 -62.49 -35.63
C ARG A 36 9.09 -63.97 -35.27
N ALA A 37 7.86 -64.50 -35.30
CA ALA A 37 6.49 -63.94 -35.30
C ALA A 37 5.57 -65.01 -34.61
N GLY A 38 4.43 -64.68 -34.02
CA GLY A 38 3.12 -64.75 -34.70
C GLY A 38 2.39 -66.08 -34.40
N ALA A 39 1.12 -66.01 -33.97
CA ALA A 39 0.20 -67.12 -33.69
C ALA A 39 0.61 -68.17 -32.61
N GLY A 40 -0.12 -68.24 -31.49
CA GLY A 40 0.05 -69.35 -30.51
C GLY A 40 -0.49 -69.19 -29.09
N VAL A 41 -1.12 -68.06 -28.71
CA VAL A 41 -1.44 -67.76 -27.30
C VAL A 41 -2.94 -67.86 -26.95
N GLU A 42 -3.86 -67.57 -27.87
CA GLU A 42 -5.30 -67.53 -27.57
C GLU A 42 -5.91 -68.87 -27.11
N LEU A 43 -5.33 -70.00 -27.54
CA LEU A 43 -5.86 -71.35 -27.24
C LEU A 43 -5.52 -71.89 -25.85
N ARG A 44 -4.71 -71.21 -25.03
CA ARG A 44 -4.36 -71.67 -23.66
C ARG A 44 -5.13 -71.01 -22.51
N ALA A 45 -5.92 -69.97 -22.76
CA ALA A 45 -6.64 -69.25 -21.70
C ALA A 45 -7.90 -69.98 -21.18
N ARG A 46 -8.58 -70.80 -22.00
CA ARG A 46 -9.89 -71.41 -21.67
C ARG A 46 -9.90 -72.55 -20.63
N ARG A 47 -8.79 -72.86 -19.95
CA ARG A 47 -8.69 -74.03 -19.03
C ARG A 47 -8.37 -73.72 -17.55
N ARG A 48 -8.47 -72.47 -17.11
CA ARG A 48 -8.51 -72.13 -15.67
C ARG A 48 -9.59 -71.07 -15.45
N GLY A 49 -10.63 -71.40 -14.68
CA GLY A 49 -11.80 -70.54 -14.45
C GLY A 49 -11.48 -69.27 -13.65
N ARG A 50 -10.97 -68.26 -14.34
CA ARG A 50 -11.04 -66.85 -13.94
C ARG A 50 -11.69 -66.12 -15.11
N HIS A 51 -12.75 -65.36 -14.86
CA HIS A 51 -13.29 -64.43 -15.85
C HIS A 51 -12.15 -63.50 -16.28
N ALA A 52 -11.82 -63.51 -17.57
CA ALA A 52 -10.90 -62.54 -18.13
C ALA A 52 -11.68 -61.23 -18.25
N VAL A 53 -11.41 -60.28 -17.34
CA VAL A 53 -12.00 -58.94 -17.34
C VAL A 53 -11.90 -58.38 -18.76
N THR A 54 -13.03 -57.98 -19.35
CA THR A 54 -13.04 -57.45 -20.72
C THR A 54 -12.36 -56.08 -20.76
N LEU A 55 -12.04 -55.60 -21.97
CA LEU A 55 -11.44 -54.27 -22.12
C LEU A 55 -12.38 -53.17 -21.60
N GLU A 56 -13.69 -53.33 -21.82
CA GLU A 56 -14.72 -52.39 -21.39
C GLU A 56 -14.96 -52.46 -19.87
N GLU A 57 -15.05 -53.66 -19.30
CA GLU A 57 -15.11 -53.83 -17.83
C GLU A 57 -13.88 -53.26 -17.12
N LEU A 58 -12.70 -53.30 -17.75
CA LEU A 58 -11.48 -52.70 -17.21
C LEU A 58 -11.56 -51.16 -17.27
N LEU A 59 -12.01 -50.58 -18.38
CA LEU A 59 -12.16 -49.13 -18.53
C LEU A 59 -13.19 -48.57 -17.54
N ASP A 60 -14.37 -49.20 -17.42
CA ASP A 60 -15.40 -48.86 -16.43
C ASP A 60 -14.92 -48.96 -14.97
N ASN A 61 -13.95 -49.84 -14.69
CA ASN A 61 -13.40 -50.03 -13.34
C ASN A 61 -12.28 -49.02 -13.04
N LEU A 62 -11.52 -48.61 -14.05
CA LEU A 62 -10.54 -47.52 -13.94
C LEU A 62 -11.26 -46.18 -13.70
N ASP A 63 -12.30 -45.89 -14.48
CA ASP A 63 -13.06 -44.65 -14.41
C ASP A 63 -13.77 -44.49 -13.06
N ARG A 64 -14.51 -45.52 -12.61
CA ARG A 64 -15.14 -45.57 -11.27
C ARG A 64 -14.15 -45.46 -10.09
N ARG A 65 -12.85 -45.67 -10.31
CA ARG A 65 -11.80 -45.52 -9.29
C ARG A 65 -10.99 -44.22 -9.45
N GLY A 66 -11.34 -43.36 -10.42
CA GLY A 66 -10.59 -42.14 -10.72
C GLY A 66 -9.16 -42.41 -11.18
N ILE A 67 -8.94 -43.49 -11.94
CA ILE A 67 -7.63 -43.89 -12.45
C ILE A 67 -7.53 -43.52 -13.92
N GLU A 68 -6.90 -42.39 -14.21
CA GLU A 68 -6.57 -42.00 -15.58
C GLU A 68 -5.41 -42.86 -16.11
N ILE A 69 -5.51 -43.27 -17.38
CA ILE A 69 -4.47 -44.02 -18.09
C ILE A 69 -4.01 -43.23 -19.31
N ARG A 70 -2.70 -43.21 -19.60
CA ARG A 70 -2.10 -42.42 -20.68
C ARG A 70 -1.03 -43.24 -21.40
N ALA A 71 -0.84 -43.04 -22.71
CA ALA A 71 0.30 -43.60 -23.42
C ALA A 71 1.57 -42.77 -23.15
N ASN A 72 2.72 -43.43 -23.04
CA ASN A 72 4.05 -42.81 -22.95
C ASN A 72 5.02 -43.69 -23.75
N GLY A 73 5.01 -43.51 -25.07
CA GLY A 73 5.58 -44.47 -26.02
C GLY A 73 4.99 -45.87 -25.81
N ASP A 74 5.82 -46.91 -25.86
CA ASP A 74 5.44 -48.30 -25.65
C ASP A 74 5.01 -48.64 -24.19
N GLN A 75 4.73 -47.66 -23.33
CA GLN A 75 4.36 -47.87 -21.92
C GLN A 75 3.05 -47.14 -21.55
N LEU A 76 2.29 -47.75 -20.63
CA LEU A 76 1.15 -47.09 -20.01
C LEU A 76 1.62 -46.34 -18.76
N ALA A 77 1.27 -45.06 -18.69
CA ALA A 77 1.38 -44.20 -17.51
C ALA A 77 0.01 -44.06 -16.84
N PHE A 78 0.00 -43.71 -15.55
CA PHE A 78 -1.21 -43.72 -14.71
C PHE A 78 -1.24 -42.52 -13.77
N ARG A 79 -2.41 -41.89 -13.60
CA ARG A 79 -2.70 -40.98 -12.48
C ARG A 79 -3.79 -41.64 -11.63
N ALA A 80 -3.54 -41.84 -10.35
CA ALA A 80 -4.41 -42.61 -9.48
C ALA A 80 -4.33 -42.14 -8.02
N PRO A 81 -5.41 -42.23 -7.24
CA PRO A 81 -5.37 -42.08 -5.78
C PRO A 81 -4.44 -43.11 -5.13
N ALA A 82 -3.84 -42.76 -3.99
CA ALA A 82 -2.91 -43.62 -3.27
C ALA A 82 -3.58 -44.97 -2.89
N GLY A 83 -2.99 -46.07 -3.35
CA GLY A 83 -3.50 -47.43 -3.10
C GLY A 83 -4.57 -47.94 -4.08
N ALA A 84 -5.09 -47.12 -5.00
CA ALA A 84 -6.18 -47.52 -5.91
C ALA A 84 -5.77 -48.58 -6.96
N LEU A 85 -4.47 -48.69 -7.24
CA LEU A 85 -3.87 -49.62 -8.20
C LEU A 85 -3.45 -50.93 -7.51
N ASP A 86 -4.42 -51.81 -7.29
CA ASP A 86 -4.19 -53.16 -6.76
C ASP A 86 -3.55 -54.11 -7.81
N ASP A 87 -3.05 -55.27 -7.36
CA ASP A 87 -2.33 -56.22 -8.23
C ASP A 87 -3.23 -56.94 -9.24
N THR A 88 -4.55 -56.98 -9.00
CA THR A 88 -5.54 -57.47 -9.97
C THR A 88 -5.66 -56.48 -11.12
N LEU A 89 -5.78 -55.19 -10.80
CA LEU A 89 -5.85 -54.10 -11.77
C LEU A 89 -4.55 -54.00 -12.59
N LYS A 90 -3.38 -54.07 -11.96
CA LYS A 90 -2.07 -54.14 -12.66
C LYS A 90 -1.98 -55.32 -13.63
N SER A 91 -2.58 -56.46 -13.27
CA SER A 91 -2.58 -57.66 -14.10
C SER A 91 -3.51 -57.50 -15.31
N ALA A 92 -4.70 -56.93 -15.12
CA ALA A 92 -5.64 -56.60 -16.20
C ALA A 92 -5.06 -55.55 -17.18
N LEU A 93 -4.46 -54.48 -16.64
CA LEU A 93 -3.76 -53.45 -17.42
C LEU A 93 -2.59 -54.01 -18.25
N ARG A 94 -1.85 -55.00 -17.72
CA ARG A 94 -0.80 -55.71 -18.46
C ARG A 94 -1.36 -56.62 -19.56
N LEU A 95 -2.46 -57.32 -19.28
CA LEU A 95 -3.12 -58.21 -20.24
C LEU A 95 -3.64 -57.43 -21.45
N HIS A 96 -4.28 -56.28 -21.19
CA HIS A 96 -4.86 -55.41 -22.21
C HIS A 96 -3.88 -54.36 -22.76
N LYS A 97 -2.62 -54.34 -22.32
CA LYS A 97 -1.65 -53.27 -22.62
C LYS A 97 -1.57 -52.91 -24.10
N ALA A 98 -1.53 -53.89 -24.99
CA ALA A 98 -1.45 -53.64 -26.44
C ALA A 98 -2.72 -52.93 -26.95
N HIS A 99 -3.90 -53.44 -26.59
CA HIS A 99 -5.18 -52.82 -26.96
C HIS A 99 -5.37 -51.44 -26.31
N LEU A 100 -4.90 -51.25 -25.08
CA LEU A 100 -4.95 -49.95 -24.40
C LEU A 100 -3.99 -48.95 -25.04
N LEU A 101 -2.77 -49.34 -25.43
CA LEU A 101 -1.86 -48.45 -26.16
C LEU A 101 -2.43 -48.11 -27.54
N THR A 102 -2.87 -49.09 -28.33
CA THR A 102 -3.53 -48.83 -29.62
C THR A 102 -4.81 -48.01 -29.48
N ARG A 103 -5.60 -48.20 -28.42
CA ARG A 103 -6.79 -47.39 -28.15
C ARG A 103 -6.45 -46.01 -27.61
N LEU A 104 -5.31 -45.80 -26.93
CA LEU A 104 -4.85 -44.48 -26.49
C LEU A 104 -4.16 -43.70 -27.63
N ASP A 105 -3.51 -44.39 -28.56
CA ASP A 105 -3.09 -43.83 -29.86
C ASP A 105 -4.32 -43.46 -30.74
N HIS A 106 -5.45 -44.15 -30.58
CA HIS A 106 -6.69 -43.92 -31.33
C HIS A 106 -7.81 -43.16 -30.58
N THR A 107 -7.61 -42.85 -29.30
CA THR A 107 -8.19 -41.66 -28.63
C THR A 107 -7.22 -40.48 -28.68
N GLY A 108 -6.17 -40.58 -29.49
CA GLY A 108 -5.51 -39.41 -30.03
C GLY A 108 -6.55 -38.50 -30.69
N GLU A 109 -6.24 -37.21 -30.73
CA GLU A 109 -7.08 -36.17 -31.31
C GLU A 109 -7.61 -36.60 -32.70
N PRO A 110 -8.86 -36.25 -33.08
CA PRO A 110 -9.37 -36.55 -34.40
C PRO A 110 -8.34 -36.08 -35.42
N ALA A 111 -7.92 -36.98 -36.33
CA ALA A 111 -6.79 -36.73 -37.22
C ALA A 111 -7.00 -35.41 -37.99
N HIS A 112 -6.41 -34.34 -37.47
CA HIS A 112 -6.61 -33.00 -38.00
C HIS A 112 -6.07 -33.00 -39.42
N ALA A 113 -6.75 -32.29 -40.33
CA ALA A 113 -6.25 -32.12 -41.70
C ALA A 113 -4.80 -31.64 -41.61
N ALA A 114 -3.87 -32.31 -42.30
CA ALA A 114 -2.46 -31.92 -42.19
C ALA A 114 -2.28 -30.46 -42.61
N LEU A 115 -1.45 -29.71 -41.88
CA LEU A 115 -1.07 -28.36 -42.30
C LEU A 115 -0.24 -28.47 -43.58
N LEU A 116 -0.83 -28.06 -44.69
CA LEU A 116 -0.21 -28.01 -46.02
C LEU A 116 -0.04 -26.55 -46.45
N PRO A 117 1.10 -26.17 -47.07
CA PRO A 117 1.25 -24.85 -47.69
C PRO A 117 0.23 -24.63 -48.82
N ASP A 118 -0.27 -23.41 -48.99
CA ASP A 118 -1.13 -23.02 -50.12
C ASP A 118 -0.47 -21.93 -50.99
N PRO A 119 0.30 -22.33 -52.03
CA PRO A 119 0.92 -21.38 -52.96
C PRO A 119 -0.07 -20.53 -53.75
N ALA A 120 -1.31 -21.01 -53.97
CA ALA A 120 -2.29 -20.31 -54.79
C ALA A 120 -2.83 -19.06 -54.08
N THR A 121 -2.91 -19.09 -52.75
CA THR A 121 -3.41 -17.96 -51.95
C THR A 121 -2.33 -17.21 -51.15
N ARG A 122 -1.04 -17.52 -51.37
CA ARG A 122 0.16 -16.88 -50.76
C ARG A 122 0.09 -15.35 -50.59
N HIS A 123 -0.44 -14.64 -51.59
CA HIS A 123 -0.52 -13.16 -51.61
C HIS A 123 -1.94 -12.60 -51.34
N ALA A 124 -2.89 -13.45 -50.97
CA ALA A 124 -4.22 -13.01 -50.56
C ALA A 124 -4.18 -12.36 -49.16
N PRO A 125 -4.99 -11.32 -48.90
CA PRO A 125 -5.16 -10.79 -47.54
C PRO A 125 -5.54 -11.88 -46.54
N PHE A 126 -5.05 -11.75 -45.31
CA PHE A 126 -5.39 -12.62 -44.19
C PHE A 126 -5.51 -11.79 -42.90
N PRO A 127 -6.25 -12.25 -41.87
CA PRO A 127 -6.47 -11.44 -40.67
C PRO A 127 -5.18 -11.22 -39.87
N LEU A 128 -5.15 -10.13 -39.10
CA LEU A 128 -4.21 -9.93 -38.01
C LEU A 128 -4.52 -10.86 -36.82
N THR A 129 -3.49 -11.38 -36.17
CA THR A 129 -3.62 -12.05 -34.87
C THR A 129 -4.12 -11.07 -33.79
N PRO A 130 -4.78 -11.53 -32.72
CA PRO A 130 -5.13 -10.71 -31.57
C PRO A 130 -3.96 -9.85 -31.03
N ILE A 131 -2.72 -10.36 -30.99
CA ILE A 131 -1.55 -9.57 -30.60
C ILE A 131 -1.21 -8.46 -31.61
N GLN A 132 -1.23 -8.75 -32.92
CA GLN A 132 -1.02 -7.72 -33.95
C GLN A 132 -2.13 -6.67 -33.91
N GLN A 133 -3.40 -7.05 -33.66
CA GLN A 133 -4.48 -6.07 -33.47
C GLN A 133 -4.22 -5.15 -32.28
N ALA A 134 -3.72 -5.68 -31.16
CA ALA A 134 -3.35 -4.87 -29.99
C ALA A 134 -2.21 -3.90 -30.33
N TYR A 135 -1.20 -4.34 -31.09
CA TYR A 135 -0.12 -3.46 -31.57
C TYR A 135 -0.65 -2.36 -32.51
N LEU A 136 -1.57 -2.67 -33.42
CA LEU A 136 -2.18 -1.69 -34.34
C LEU A 136 -2.92 -0.60 -33.55
N VAL A 137 -3.80 -1.03 -32.64
CA VAL A 137 -4.62 -0.16 -31.77
C VAL A 137 -3.74 0.68 -30.84
N GLY A 138 -2.67 0.10 -30.28
CA GLY A 138 -1.72 0.74 -29.38
C GLY A 138 -0.98 1.97 -29.93
N ARG A 139 -0.92 2.13 -31.27
CA ARG A 139 -0.38 3.32 -31.94
C ARG A 139 -1.21 4.59 -31.70
N SER A 140 -2.45 4.46 -31.23
CA SER A 140 -3.28 5.61 -30.88
C SER A 140 -2.83 6.27 -29.58
N ARG A 141 -2.66 7.61 -29.62
CA ARG A 141 -2.43 8.43 -28.42
C ARG A 141 -3.66 8.54 -27.50
N ALA A 142 -4.82 8.04 -27.91
CA ALA A 142 -6.02 8.01 -27.07
C ALA A 142 -5.98 6.92 -25.98
N LEU A 143 -4.99 6.02 -26.02
CA LEU A 143 -4.82 4.94 -25.05
C LEU A 143 -3.77 5.29 -24.00
N HIS A 144 -3.99 4.84 -22.76
CA HIS A 144 -3.01 4.95 -21.68
C HIS A 144 -1.72 4.17 -22.05
N HIS A 145 -0.56 4.84 -22.00
CA HIS A 145 0.72 4.35 -22.54
C HIS A 145 0.66 3.87 -24.01
N GLY A 146 -0.26 4.44 -24.80
CA GLY A 146 -0.31 4.30 -26.25
C GLY A 146 0.56 5.34 -26.97
N GLY A 147 0.33 5.50 -28.27
CA GLY A 147 1.05 6.46 -29.11
C GLY A 147 2.43 5.98 -29.58
N VAL A 148 2.75 4.70 -29.35
CA VAL A 148 4.01 4.03 -29.73
C VAL A 148 3.70 2.83 -30.64
N ALA A 149 4.70 2.35 -31.39
CA ALA A 149 4.62 1.07 -32.09
C ALA A 149 5.17 -0.06 -31.20
N ALA A 150 4.76 -1.30 -31.44
CA ALA A 150 5.49 -2.46 -30.95
C ALA A 150 6.76 -2.58 -31.80
N HIS A 151 7.92 -2.33 -31.19
CA HIS A 151 9.12 -1.94 -31.91
C HIS A 151 10.37 -2.46 -31.20
N SER A 152 11.31 -2.99 -31.98
CA SER A 152 12.65 -3.35 -31.55
C SER A 152 13.69 -2.51 -32.31
N TYR A 153 14.50 -1.75 -31.57
CA TYR A 153 15.65 -1.02 -32.07
C TYR A 153 16.95 -1.64 -31.58
N VAL A 154 17.91 -1.86 -32.47
CA VAL A 154 19.26 -2.31 -32.12
C VAL A 154 20.33 -1.61 -32.95
N GLU A 155 21.48 -1.37 -32.32
CA GLU A 155 22.71 -0.94 -32.99
C GLU A 155 23.73 -2.07 -32.95
N LEU A 156 24.18 -2.51 -34.11
CA LEU A 156 25.07 -3.67 -34.28
C LEU A 156 26.31 -3.26 -35.06
N GLU A 157 27.50 -3.54 -34.53
CA GLU A 157 28.79 -3.22 -35.16
C GLU A 157 29.52 -4.45 -35.68
N HIS A 158 30.14 -4.32 -36.85
CA HIS A 158 31.08 -5.31 -37.38
C HIS A 158 32.37 -4.62 -37.87
N PRO A 159 33.57 -5.14 -37.55
CA PRO A 159 34.83 -4.47 -37.87
C PRO A 159 35.19 -4.48 -39.36
N THR A 160 34.70 -5.46 -40.12
CA THR A 160 35.15 -5.73 -41.50
C THR A 160 34.02 -5.84 -42.53
N ALA A 161 32.75 -5.71 -42.12
CA ALA A 161 31.64 -5.81 -43.06
C ALA A 161 31.54 -4.52 -43.90
N THR A 162 31.28 -4.66 -45.20
CA THR A 162 31.00 -3.52 -46.07
C THR A 162 29.51 -3.27 -46.20
N LEU A 163 29.13 -2.01 -46.46
CA LEU A 163 27.74 -1.62 -46.72
C LEU A 163 27.12 -2.42 -47.86
N ALA A 164 27.87 -2.67 -48.94
CA ALA A 164 27.41 -3.41 -50.10
C ALA A 164 27.06 -4.87 -49.75
N GLN A 165 27.93 -5.57 -49.00
CA GLN A 165 27.63 -6.93 -48.51
C GLN A 165 26.38 -6.94 -47.62
N ALA A 166 26.25 -5.97 -46.71
CA ALA A 166 25.08 -5.85 -45.85
C ALA A 166 23.78 -5.64 -46.66
N GLU A 167 23.81 -4.80 -47.70
CA GLU A 167 22.65 -4.52 -48.55
C GLU A 167 22.28 -5.70 -49.46
N ASP A 168 23.24 -6.35 -50.11
CA ASP A 168 22.97 -7.53 -50.97
C ASP A 168 22.43 -8.72 -50.16
N ALA A 169 23.02 -8.96 -48.98
CA ALA A 169 22.53 -9.96 -48.04
C ALA A 169 21.11 -9.63 -47.56
N LEU A 170 20.83 -8.37 -47.19
CA LEU A 170 19.51 -7.93 -46.74
C LEU A 170 18.44 -8.18 -47.81
N ASN A 171 18.71 -7.77 -49.05
CA ASN A 171 17.78 -7.94 -50.17
C ASN A 171 17.52 -9.42 -50.48
N THR A 172 18.53 -10.28 -50.30
CA THR A 172 18.36 -11.74 -50.42
C THR A 172 17.41 -12.28 -49.35
N VAL A 173 17.52 -11.84 -48.09
CA VAL A 173 16.61 -12.24 -47.01
C VAL A 173 15.19 -11.67 -47.22
N ILE A 174 15.05 -10.43 -47.71
CA ILE A 174 13.74 -9.82 -48.03
C ILE A 174 12.97 -10.62 -49.09
N GLN A 175 13.64 -11.08 -50.16
CA GLN A 175 12.97 -11.90 -51.19
C GLN A 175 12.69 -13.33 -50.73
N ARG A 176 13.47 -13.83 -49.77
CA ARG A 176 13.35 -15.17 -49.20
C ARG A 176 12.14 -15.33 -48.28
N HIS A 177 11.76 -14.29 -47.52
CA HIS A 177 10.72 -14.38 -46.50
C HIS A 177 9.57 -13.40 -46.73
N ASP A 178 8.36 -13.94 -46.77
CA ASP A 178 7.14 -13.19 -47.09
C ASP A 178 6.81 -12.08 -46.09
N MET A 179 7.08 -12.29 -44.80
CA MET A 179 6.75 -11.32 -43.75
C MET A 179 7.65 -10.07 -43.76
N LEU A 180 8.79 -10.10 -44.45
CA LEU A 180 9.59 -8.89 -44.74
C LEU A 180 8.99 -8.03 -45.87
N ARG A 181 7.92 -8.51 -46.52
CA ARG A 181 7.24 -7.85 -47.64
C ARG A 181 5.76 -7.59 -47.34
N VAL A 182 5.37 -7.66 -46.06
CA VAL A 182 3.99 -7.48 -45.61
C VAL A 182 3.64 -5.99 -45.48
N ILE A 183 2.38 -5.65 -45.74
CA ILE A 183 1.72 -4.41 -45.31
C ILE A 183 0.46 -4.74 -44.53
N ILE A 184 0.01 -3.81 -43.69
CA ILE A 184 -1.08 -4.03 -42.74
C ILE A 184 -2.11 -2.91 -42.86
N HIS A 185 -3.33 -3.31 -43.21
CA HIS A 185 -4.46 -2.46 -43.53
C HIS A 185 -5.23 -2.03 -42.28
N ALA A 186 -5.84 -0.84 -42.32
CA ALA A 186 -6.65 -0.32 -41.22
C ALA A 186 -7.90 -1.16 -40.89
N ASP A 187 -8.31 -2.07 -41.78
CA ASP A 187 -9.44 -3.00 -41.59
C ASP A 187 -9.12 -4.22 -40.71
N GLY A 188 -7.87 -4.35 -40.24
CA GLY A 188 -7.42 -5.49 -39.44
C GLY A 188 -6.95 -6.69 -40.26
N THR A 189 -6.67 -6.50 -41.55
CA THR A 189 -6.01 -7.50 -42.42
C THR A 189 -4.55 -7.14 -42.73
N GLN A 190 -3.79 -8.15 -43.16
CA GLN A 190 -2.41 -8.05 -43.60
C GLN A 190 -2.23 -8.75 -44.95
N ARG A 191 -1.29 -8.26 -45.77
CA ARG A 191 -1.06 -8.77 -47.13
C ARG A 191 0.43 -8.74 -47.49
N VAL A 192 0.93 -9.87 -47.99
CA VAL A 192 2.28 -10.02 -48.52
C VAL A 192 2.33 -9.47 -49.95
N LEU A 193 3.17 -8.45 -50.18
CA LEU A 193 3.43 -7.92 -51.52
C LEU A 193 4.18 -8.95 -52.38
N ARG A 194 3.81 -9.05 -53.66
CA ARG A 194 4.43 -9.98 -54.62
C ARG A 194 5.90 -9.64 -54.87
N GLU A 195 6.14 -8.35 -55.05
CA GLU A 195 7.44 -7.74 -55.32
C GLU A 195 7.54 -6.45 -54.48
N VAL A 196 8.76 -6.11 -54.11
CA VAL A 196 9.11 -4.85 -53.42
C VAL A 196 10.35 -4.27 -54.09
N PRO A 197 10.55 -2.94 -54.08
CA PRO A 197 11.80 -2.33 -54.54
C PRO A 197 13.02 -2.92 -53.82
N ARG A 198 14.19 -2.90 -54.48
CA ARG A 198 15.45 -3.16 -53.79
C ARG A 198 15.61 -2.15 -52.65
N TYR A 199 15.84 -2.64 -51.43
CA TYR A 199 16.10 -1.79 -50.27
C TYR A 199 17.54 -1.29 -50.33
N ALA A 200 17.73 0.03 -50.31
CA ALA A 200 19.03 0.66 -50.19
C ALA A 200 19.27 1.07 -48.72
N ILE A 201 20.47 0.85 -48.19
CA ILE A 201 20.80 1.22 -46.81
C ILE A 201 21.43 2.62 -46.78
N ASP A 202 20.66 3.62 -46.33
CA ASP A 202 21.16 4.98 -46.15
C ASP A 202 22.32 5.00 -45.14
N CYS A 203 23.45 5.60 -45.52
CA CYS A 203 24.70 5.52 -44.76
C CYS A 203 25.31 6.89 -44.49
N ILE A 204 25.64 7.16 -43.22
CA ILE A 204 26.29 8.39 -42.77
C ILE A 204 27.78 8.12 -42.50
N ASP A 205 28.67 8.93 -43.08
CA ASP A 205 30.10 8.84 -42.80
C ASP A 205 30.45 9.59 -41.49
N LEU A 206 30.80 8.82 -40.46
CA LEU A 206 31.18 9.32 -39.13
C LEU A 206 32.67 9.05 -38.81
N ARG A 207 33.48 8.73 -39.83
CA ARG A 207 34.93 8.47 -39.64
C ARG A 207 35.71 9.69 -39.14
N ASN A 208 35.19 10.90 -39.38
CA ASN A 208 35.81 12.17 -39.01
C ASN A 208 34.88 13.07 -38.17
N THR A 209 33.83 12.51 -37.56
CA THR A 209 32.70 13.25 -36.96
C THR A 209 32.52 12.87 -35.49
N ASP A 210 32.05 13.80 -34.66
CA ASP A 210 31.76 13.54 -33.24
C ASP A 210 30.51 12.65 -33.04
N THR A 211 30.50 11.97 -31.89
CA THR A 211 29.46 11.11 -31.35
C THR A 211 28.04 11.69 -31.37
N ALA A 212 27.88 13.02 -31.35
CA ALA A 212 26.59 13.70 -31.37
C ALA A 212 25.69 13.27 -32.56
N ALA A 213 26.26 12.99 -33.73
CA ALA A 213 25.50 12.52 -34.89
C ALA A 213 24.88 11.13 -34.69
N VAL A 214 25.58 10.23 -33.98
CA VAL A 214 25.06 8.90 -33.59
C VAL A 214 23.88 9.05 -32.64
N HIS A 215 23.98 9.96 -31.67
CA HIS A 215 22.91 10.20 -30.70
C HIS A 215 21.66 10.79 -31.35
N ALA A 216 21.81 11.73 -32.30
CA ALA A 216 20.69 12.26 -33.06
C ALA A 216 19.99 11.16 -33.88
N LEU A 217 20.76 10.33 -34.59
CA LEU A 217 20.25 9.20 -35.37
C LEU A 217 19.51 8.16 -34.49
N ARG A 218 20.06 7.87 -33.30
CA ARG A 218 19.40 7.01 -32.31
C ARG A 218 18.05 7.57 -31.88
N SER A 219 17.99 8.83 -31.44
CA SER A 219 16.74 9.40 -30.93
C SER A 219 15.66 9.60 -32.01
N GLU A 220 16.05 9.73 -33.28
CA GLU A 220 15.13 9.66 -34.41
C GLU A 220 14.51 8.25 -34.55
N MET A 221 15.35 7.19 -34.53
CA MET A 221 14.92 5.83 -34.84
C MET A 221 14.31 5.06 -33.65
N GLU A 222 14.78 5.29 -32.41
CA GLU A 222 14.41 4.47 -31.24
C GLU A 222 12.93 4.57 -30.85
N SER A 223 12.29 5.69 -31.22
CA SER A 223 10.91 6.03 -30.89
C SER A 223 9.93 5.94 -32.07
N GLN A 224 10.38 5.48 -33.25
CA GLN A 224 9.62 5.63 -34.48
C GLN A 224 8.28 4.86 -34.51
N VAL A 225 7.31 5.43 -35.23
CA VAL A 225 6.00 4.82 -35.49
C VAL A 225 5.73 4.88 -37.00
N ARG A 226 5.95 3.76 -37.70
CA ARG A 226 5.81 3.71 -39.16
C ARG A 226 4.33 3.55 -39.59
N PRO A 227 3.90 4.15 -40.71
CA PRO A 227 2.59 3.89 -41.30
C PRO A 227 2.44 2.44 -41.73
N THR A 228 1.47 1.71 -41.18
CA THR A 228 1.34 0.25 -41.34
C THR A 228 0.98 -0.20 -42.77
N GLU A 229 0.35 0.69 -43.55
CA GLU A 229 -0.10 0.41 -44.92
C GLU A 229 1.01 0.57 -45.98
N ARG A 230 2.24 0.93 -45.56
CA ARG A 230 3.36 1.21 -46.47
C ARG A 230 4.54 0.30 -46.16
N TRP A 231 5.09 -0.33 -47.19
CA TRP A 231 6.35 -1.06 -47.07
C TRP A 231 7.54 -0.08 -47.10
N PRO A 232 8.61 -0.29 -46.30
CA PRO A 232 8.78 -1.34 -45.30
C PRO A 232 8.32 -0.94 -43.89
N LEU A 233 7.89 -1.96 -43.14
CA LEU A 233 7.64 -1.91 -41.69
C LEU A 233 8.93 -2.17 -40.88
N PHE A 234 10.07 -1.73 -41.43
CA PHE A 234 11.36 -1.66 -40.79
C PHE A 234 12.13 -0.47 -41.37
N GLU A 235 13.16 -0.03 -40.69
CA GLU A 235 14.15 0.90 -41.24
C GLU A 235 15.55 0.47 -40.81
N ILE A 236 16.45 0.41 -41.79
CA ILE A 236 17.84 0.02 -41.61
C ILE A 236 18.69 1.14 -42.19
N ARG A 237 19.45 1.80 -41.32
CA ARG A 237 20.47 2.80 -41.67
C ARG A 237 21.85 2.30 -41.24
N ALA A 238 22.89 2.89 -41.81
CA ALA A 238 24.27 2.58 -41.47
C ALA A 238 25.04 3.84 -41.04
N SER A 239 26.08 3.64 -40.23
CA SER A 239 27.13 4.64 -40.04
C SER A 239 28.51 4.01 -40.17
N LEU A 240 29.42 4.73 -40.86
CA LEU A 240 30.82 4.33 -40.99
C LEU A 240 31.63 4.95 -39.86
N HIS A 241 32.23 4.12 -39.02
CA HIS A 241 33.18 4.51 -37.99
C HIS A 241 34.62 4.19 -38.45
N PRO A 242 35.66 4.76 -37.80
CA PRO A 242 37.06 4.56 -38.22
C PRO A 242 37.50 3.09 -38.37
N HIS A 243 36.89 2.18 -37.61
CA HIS A 243 37.25 0.76 -37.53
C HIS A 243 36.04 -0.20 -37.55
N ALA A 244 34.85 0.26 -37.95
CA ALA A 244 33.65 -0.57 -38.00
C ALA A 244 32.56 0.00 -38.93
N LEU A 245 31.74 -0.88 -39.49
CA LEU A 245 30.39 -0.57 -39.95
C LEU A 245 29.43 -0.75 -38.77
N ARG A 246 28.61 0.27 -38.47
CA ARG A 246 27.48 0.14 -37.55
C ARG A 246 26.17 0.14 -38.34
N LEU A 247 25.32 -0.84 -38.06
CA LEU A 247 23.94 -0.90 -38.55
C LEU A 247 23.00 -0.45 -37.44
N HIS A 248 22.11 0.47 -37.78
CA HIS A 248 21.01 0.95 -36.95
C HIS A 248 19.74 0.29 -37.50
N VAL A 249 19.19 -0.67 -36.76
CA VAL A 249 18.11 -1.54 -37.23
C VAL A 249 16.88 -1.32 -36.37
N SER A 250 15.80 -0.88 -37.00
CA SER A 250 14.49 -0.68 -36.38
C SER A 250 13.48 -1.59 -37.06
N ILE A 251 12.82 -2.46 -36.29
CA ILE A 251 11.85 -3.45 -36.79
C ILE A 251 10.51 -3.24 -36.08
N ASP A 252 9.45 -3.05 -36.86
CA ASP A 252 8.08 -3.06 -36.36
C ASP A 252 7.65 -4.51 -36.10
N LEU A 253 7.39 -4.83 -34.83
CA LEU A 253 7.05 -6.17 -34.34
C LEU A 253 5.62 -6.59 -34.71
N MET A 254 4.95 -5.89 -35.62
CA MET A 254 3.85 -6.50 -36.37
C MET A 254 4.33 -7.48 -37.46
N THR A 255 5.60 -7.44 -37.85
CA THR A 255 6.15 -8.27 -38.95
C THR A 255 6.89 -9.51 -38.46
N LEU A 256 7.64 -9.40 -37.36
CA LEU A 256 8.55 -10.42 -36.86
C LEU A 256 8.48 -10.45 -35.33
N ASP A 257 8.24 -11.63 -34.76
CA ASP A 257 8.39 -11.85 -33.32
C ASP A 257 9.86 -11.81 -32.90
N ALA A 258 10.14 -11.75 -31.60
CA ALA A 258 11.51 -11.72 -31.09
C ALA A 258 12.35 -12.94 -31.53
N TRP A 259 11.72 -14.11 -31.71
CA TRP A 259 12.34 -15.30 -32.29
C TRP A 259 12.69 -15.09 -33.78
N SER A 260 11.76 -14.58 -34.59
CA SER A 260 11.98 -14.27 -36.00
C SER A 260 13.04 -13.20 -36.19
N CYS A 261 13.14 -12.24 -35.28
CA CYS A 261 14.23 -11.27 -35.29
C CYS A 261 15.60 -11.96 -35.12
N GLN A 262 15.73 -12.93 -34.21
CA GLN A 262 16.97 -13.73 -34.08
C GLN A 262 17.29 -14.52 -35.36
N LEU A 263 16.30 -15.18 -35.96
CA LEU A 263 16.47 -15.91 -37.22
C LEU A 263 16.81 -14.97 -38.40
N PHE A 264 16.20 -13.79 -38.45
CA PHE A 264 16.47 -12.75 -39.45
C PHE A 264 17.92 -12.27 -39.38
N PHE A 265 18.40 -11.88 -38.20
CA PHE A 265 19.81 -11.49 -38.00
C PHE A 265 20.76 -12.64 -38.32
N MET A 266 20.39 -13.89 -37.98
CA MET A 266 21.18 -15.08 -38.31
C MET A 266 21.34 -15.30 -39.81
N GLU A 267 20.24 -15.34 -40.57
CA GLU A 267 20.32 -15.54 -42.01
C GLU A 267 20.98 -14.34 -42.72
N TRP A 268 20.71 -13.12 -42.27
CA TRP A 268 21.29 -11.90 -42.85
C TRP A 268 22.80 -11.84 -42.65
N PHE A 269 23.29 -12.01 -41.43
CA PHE A 269 24.73 -11.89 -41.13
C PHE A 269 25.53 -13.09 -41.66
N SER A 270 24.94 -14.29 -41.69
CA SER A 270 25.59 -15.45 -42.31
C SER A 270 25.85 -15.22 -43.80
N LEU A 271 24.95 -14.52 -44.51
CA LEU A 271 25.14 -14.14 -45.91
C LEU A 271 26.23 -13.07 -46.10
N ILE A 272 26.41 -12.15 -45.14
CA ILE A 272 27.50 -11.15 -45.17
C ILE A 272 28.87 -11.86 -45.09
N ASP A 273 28.96 -12.90 -44.27
CA ASP A 273 30.14 -13.77 -44.14
C ASP A 273 30.29 -14.78 -45.31
N GLY A 274 29.40 -14.74 -46.31
CA GLY A 274 29.46 -15.56 -47.51
C GLY A 274 28.93 -16.99 -47.35
N ALA A 275 28.17 -17.30 -46.31
CA ALA A 275 27.57 -18.61 -46.11
C ALA A 275 26.36 -18.86 -47.02
N THR A 276 26.17 -20.10 -47.45
CA THR A 276 25.00 -20.53 -48.24
C THR A 276 23.84 -20.95 -47.33
N LEU A 277 22.69 -20.29 -47.46
CA LEU A 277 21.46 -20.65 -46.73
C LEU A 277 20.77 -21.89 -47.35
N PRO A 278 20.05 -22.70 -46.55
CA PRO A 278 19.21 -23.79 -47.07
C PRO A 278 18.05 -23.24 -47.92
N ALA A 279 17.37 -24.08 -48.72
CA ALA A 279 16.18 -23.67 -49.50
C ALA A 279 15.12 -22.98 -48.61
N PRO A 280 14.38 -21.97 -49.12
CA PRO A 280 13.35 -21.27 -48.33
C PRO A 280 12.27 -22.26 -47.84
N PRO A 281 11.62 -22.01 -46.69
CA PRO A 281 10.53 -22.85 -46.22
C PRO A 281 9.36 -22.81 -47.22
N ALA A 282 8.75 -23.95 -47.49
CA ALA A 282 7.56 -24.03 -48.34
C ALA A 282 6.35 -23.46 -47.61
N LEU A 283 6.22 -23.76 -46.32
CA LEU A 283 5.21 -23.20 -45.42
C LEU A 283 5.44 -21.70 -45.20
N GLN A 284 4.40 -20.87 -45.38
CA GLN A 284 4.43 -19.45 -45.04
C GLN A 284 3.75 -19.17 -43.70
N CYS A 285 4.06 -18.02 -43.09
CA CYS A 285 3.45 -17.58 -41.82
C CYS A 285 1.91 -17.54 -41.92
N ARG A 286 1.39 -17.05 -43.05
CA ARG A 286 -0.03 -17.03 -43.41
C ARG A 286 -0.69 -18.41 -43.28
N ASP A 287 -0.12 -19.44 -43.89
CA ASP A 287 -0.68 -20.79 -43.93
C ASP A 287 -0.84 -21.34 -42.50
N TYR A 288 0.20 -21.14 -41.69
CA TYR A 288 0.24 -21.56 -40.29
C TYR A 288 -0.76 -20.79 -39.42
N LEU A 289 -0.85 -19.47 -39.55
CA LEU A 289 -1.80 -18.65 -38.79
C LEU A 289 -3.25 -18.94 -39.18
N GLN A 290 -3.55 -19.16 -40.47
CA GLN A 290 -4.88 -19.57 -40.92
C GLN A 290 -5.26 -20.95 -40.38
N TYR A 291 -4.32 -21.89 -40.33
CA TYR A 291 -4.54 -23.21 -39.74
C TYR A 291 -4.83 -23.13 -38.24
N LEU A 292 -4.06 -22.32 -37.48
CA LEU A 292 -4.29 -22.10 -36.05
C LEU A 292 -5.69 -21.56 -35.74
N HIS A 293 -6.24 -20.72 -36.63
CA HIS A 293 -7.57 -20.10 -36.46
C HIS A 293 -8.72 -20.90 -37.09
N GLY A 294 -8.43 -21.83 -38.00
CA GLY A 294 -9.41 -22.62 -38.74
C GLY A 294 -10.23 -23.60 -37.90
N GLU A 295 -11.22 -24.22 -38.55
CA GLU A 295 -12.16 -25.17 -37.93
C GLU A 295 -11.49 -26.44 -37.40
N ALA A 296 -10.36 -26.85 -38.00
CA ALA A 296 -9.62 -28.05 -37.61
C ALA A 296 -9.28 -28.08 -36.10
N LEU A 297 -9.00 -26.92 -35.49
CA LEU A 297 -8.66 -26.80 -34.07
C LEU A 297 -9.80 -26.25 -33.20
N ALA A 298 -11.02 -26.08 -33.73
CA ALA A 298 -12.13 -25.43 -33.04
C ALA A 298 -12.50 -26.13 -31.71
N ALA A 299 -12.54 -27.47 -31.68
CA ALA A 299 -12.83 -28.23 -30.47
C ALA A 299 -11.76 -28.04 -29.38
N ARG A 300 -10.48 -28.01 -29.75
CA ARG A 300 -9.36 -27.75 -28.83
C ARG A 300 -9.40 -26.31 -28.31
N ARG A 301 -9.75 -25.34 -29.16
CA ARG A 301 -9.94 -23.93 -28.77
C ARG A 301 -11.10 -23.76 -27.80
N ALA A 302 -12.21 -24.47 -28.00
CA ALA A 302 -13.34 -24.47 -27.07
C ALA A 302 -12.96 -25.08 -25.70
N SER A 303 -12.17 -26.16 -25.67
CA SER A 303 -11.63 -26.73 -24.43
C SER A 303 -10.70 -25.75 -23.71
N ALA A 304 -9.84 -25.04 -24.45
CA ALA A 304 -8.99 -23.99 -23.90
C ALA A 304 -9.80 -22.81 -23.34
N GLN A 305 -10.88 -22.40 -24.01
CA GLN A 305 -11.77 -21.37 -23.49
C GLN A 305 -12.41 -21.77 -22.16
N ALA A 306 -12.94 -23.00 -22.05
CA ALA A 306 -13.55 -23.49 -20.80
C ALA A 306 -12.55 -23.55 -19.62
N TYR A 307 -11.28 -23.87 -19.90
CA TYR A 307 -10.20 -23.78 -18.91
C TYR A 307 -10.01 -22.33 -18.43
N TRP A 308 -9.86 -21.38 -19.35
CA TRP A 308 -9.63 -19.97 -19.02
C TRP A 308 -10.84 -19.29 -18.38
N ASP A 309 -12.07 -19.63 -18.78
CA ASP A 309 -13.30 -19.15 -18.13
C ASP A 309 -13.33 -19.50 -16.64
N THR A 310 -12.83 -20.68 -16.28
CA THR A 310 -12.69 -21.13 -14.89
C THR A 310 -11.47 -20.47 -14.20
N ARG A 311 -10.37 -20.26 -14.93
CA ARG A 311 -9.10 -19.80 -14.34
C ARG A 311 -9.04 -18.28 -14.13
N LEU A 312 -9.48 -17.48 -15.10
CA LEU A 312 -9.37 -16.00 -15.10
C LEU A 312 -9.89 -15.33 -13.82
N PRO A 313 -11.06 -15.70 -13.25
CA PRO A 313 -11.57 -15.06 -12.04
C PRO A 313 -10.69 -15.28 -10.80
N THR A 314 -9.81 -16.29 -10.83
CA THR A 314 -8.92 -16.65 -9.71
C THR A 314 -7.53 -16.02 -9.79
N LEU A 315 -7.19 -15.33 -10.88
CA LEU A 315 -5.86 -14.75 -11.07
C LEU A 315 -5.67 -13.49 -10.20
N PRO A 316 -4.55 -13.37 -9.47
CA PRO A 316 -4.11 -12.13 -8.83
C PRO A 316 -4.02 -10.95 -9.82
N ALA A 317 -3.94 -9.74 -9.28
CA ALA A 317 -3.64 -8.55 -10.08
C ALA A 317 -2.19 -8.56 -10.60
N ALA A 318 -1.89 -7.64 -11.53
CA ALA A 318 -0.52 -7.33 -11.87
C ALA A 318 0.26 -6.74 -10.67
N PRO A 319 1.61 -6.81 -10.68
CA PRO A 319 2.44 -6.07 -9.72
C PRO A 319 2.14 -4.57 -9.73
N GLN A 320 1.96 -3.98 -8.55
CA GLN A 320 1.75 -2.53 -8.38
C GLN A 320 3.06 -1.88 -7.91
N LEU A 321 3.92 -1.55 -8.88
CA LEU A 321 5.31 -1.12 -8.64
C LEU A 321 5.41 0.41 -8.40
N PRO A 322 6.52 0.90 -7.81
CA PRO A 322 6.78 2.33 -7.66
C PRO A 322 6.72 3.10 -8.98
N ALA A 323 5.87 4.12 -9.01
CA ALA A 323 5.74 5.08 -10.10
C ALA A 323 6.49 6.37 -9.77
N GLY A 324 7.11 6.98 -10.79
CA GLY A 324 7.74 8.30 -10.65
C GLY A 324 6.72 9.39 -10.31
N ARG A 325 7.15 10.42 -9.57
CA ARG A 325 6.28 11.53 -9.14
C ARG A 325 5.79 12.44 -10.27
N HIS A 326 6.52 12.47 -11.39
CA HIS A 326 6.24 13.38 -12.50
C HIS A 326 5.50 12.66 -13.63
N HIS A 327 4.38 13.23 -14.07
CA HIS A 327 3.72 12.80 -15.30
C HIS A 327 4.55 13.20 -16.52
N VAL A 328 5.26 12.24 -17.12
CA VAL A 328 5.94 12.42 -18.40
C VAL A 328 4.89 12.36 -19.52
N ALA A 329 4.71 13.46 -20.26
CA ALA A 329 3.65 13.61 -21.27
C ALA A 329 3.82 12.71 -22.52
N SER A 330 4.97 12.07 -22.70
CA SER A 330 5.27 11.14 -23.79
C SER A 330 5.79 9.81 -23.25
N THR A 331 5.23 8.69 -23.69
CA THR A 331 5.74 7.35 -23.37
C THR A 331 7.16 7.19 -23.93
N ARG A 332 8.17 7.28 -23.06
CA ARG A 332 9.58 6.98 -23.36
C ARG A 332 10.01 5.73 -22.60
N PHE A 333 10.97 5.00 -23.16
CA PHE A 333 11.50 3.78 -22.57
C PHE A 333 13.00 3.91 -22.29
N THR A 334 13.42 3.42 -21.12
CA THR A 334 14.83 3.27 -20.74
C THR A 334 15.12 1.79 -20.48
N ARG A 335 16.26 1.31 -21.00
CA ARG A 335 16.76 -0.05 -20.76
C ARG A 335 17.73 -0.10 -19.59
N LEU A 336 17.46 -0.93 -18.59
CA LEU A 336 18.47 -1.42 -17.64
C LEU A 336 18.98 -2.81 -18.09
N ARG A 337 20.24 -3.12 -17.84
CA ARG A 337 20.89 -4.37 -18.26
C ARG A 337 21.47 -5.11 -17.05
N GLY A 338 21.38 -6.43 -17.07
CA GLY A 338 22.00 -7.32 -16.10
C GLY A 338 22.62 -8.55 -16.77
N GLU A 339 23.64 -9.11 -16.14
CA GLU A 339 24.30 -10.33 -16.61
C GLU A 339 24.68 -11.28 -15.46
N ILE A 340 24.71 -12.58 -15.78
CA ILE A 340 25.31 -13.62 -14.93
C ILE A 340 26.41 -14.32 -15.73
N GLU A 341 27.61 -14.27 -15.16
CA GLU A 341 28.81 -14.88 -15.71
C GLU A 341 28.67 -16.39 -15.94
N ALA A 342 29.42 -16.90 -16.93
CA ALA A 342 29.22 -18.25 -17.43
C ALA A 342 29.37 -19.33 -16.35
N ALA A 343 30.31 -19.15 -15.43
CA ALA A 343 30.50 -20.06 -14.31
C ALA A 343 29.29 -20.12 -13.35
N ASP A 344 28.58 -19.00 -13.13
CA ASP A 344 27.36 -18.97 -12.31
C ASP A 344 26.13 -19.44 -13.09
N TRP A 345 26.02 -19.11 -14.38
CA TRP A 345 24.93 -19.62 -15.21
C TRP A 345 24.97 -21.14 -15.40
N LEU A 346 26.16 -21.71 -15.66
CA LEU A 346 26.35 -23.17 -15.73
C LEU A 346 25.98 -23.87 -14.40
N ARG A 347 26.26 -23.23 -13.25
CA ARG A 347 25.79 -23.72 -11.94
C ARG A 347 24.27 -23.67 -11.82
N PHE A 348 23.64 -22.57 -12.22
CA PHE A 348 22.18 -22.44 -12.23
C PHE A 348 21.51 -23.51 -13.12
N LYS A 349 21.98 -23.67 -14.37
CA LYS A 349 21.56 -24.75 -15.28
C LYS A 349 21.78 -26.14 -14.68
N ALA A 350 22.82 -26.36 -13.87
CA ALA A 350 23.02 -27.62 -13.15
C ALA A 350 21.97 -27.83 -12.04
N HIS A 351 21.68 -26.83 -11.20
CA HIS A 351 20.65 -26.92 -10.15
C HIS A 351 19.26 -27.17 -10.75
N CYS A 352 18.89 -26.46 -11.83
CA CYS A 352 17.67 -26.70 -12.60
C CYS A 352 17.54 -28.17 -13.04
N ARG A 353 18.60 -28.75 -13.63
CA ARG A 353 18.64 -30.16 -14.04
C ARG A 353 18.52 -31.13 -12.87
N THR A 354 19.22 -30.87 -11.75
CA THR A 354 19.10 -31.68 -10.52
C THR A 354 17.67 -31.70 -9.98
N HIS A 355 16.98 -30.55 -10.05
CA HIS A 355 15.62 -30.39 -9.53
C HIS A 355 14.50 -30.67 -10.54
N ARG A 356 14.85 -31.01 -11.79
CA ARG A 356 13.92 -31.25 -12.92
C ARG A 356 12.99 -30.08 -13.23
N VAL A 357 13.54 -28.86 -13.16
CA VAL A 357 12.84 -27.62 -13.49
C VAL A 357 13.55 -26.88 -14.62
N THR A 358 12.81 -26.10 -15.42
CA THR A 358 13.41 -25.27 -16.48
C THR A 358 14.07 -24.01 -15.89
N PRO A 359 15.13 -23.48 -16.52
CA PRO A 359 15.69 -22.19 -16.14
C PRO A 359 14.70 -21.03 -16.29
N SER A 360 13.87 -21.04 -17.35
CA SER A 360 12.86 -20.00 -17.61
C SER A 360 11.83 -19.90 -16.48
N THR A 361 11.26 -21.02 -16.02
CA THR A 361 10.33 -21.00 -14.88
C THR A 361 11.03 -20.57 -13.59
N ALA A 362 12.27 -21.01 -13.36
CA ALA A 362 13.02 -20.61 -12.18
C ALA A 362 13.29 -19.09 -12.14
N LEU A 363 13.66 -18.50 -13.28
CA LEU A 363 13.88 -17.06 -13.41
C LEU A 363 12.58 -16.25 -13.34
N ALA A 364 11.47 -16.75 -13.90
CA ALA A 364 10.14 -16.15 -13.76
C ALA A 364 9.67 -16.15 -12.30
N THR A 365 9.87 -17.27 -11.59
CA THR A 365 9.56 -17.38 -10.16
C THR A 365 10.40 -16.41 -9.33
N LEU A 366 11.71 -16.30 -9.61
CA LEU A 366 12.57 -15.34 -8.93
C LEU A 366 12.14 -13.90 -9.20
N PHE A 367 11.78 -13.60 -10.44
CA PHE A 367 11.30 -12.28 -10.84
C PHE A 367 9.99 -11.93 -10.12
N ALA A 368 9.02 -12.85 -10.09
CA ALA A 368 7.77 -12.69 -9.34
C ALA A 368 8.01 -12.50 -7.83
N ASN A 369 8.98 -13.22 -7.23
CA ASN A 369 9.36 -13.01 -5.82
C ASN A 369 9.87 -11.59 -5.57
N VAL A 370 10.79 -11.09 -6.41
CA VAL A 370 11.31 -9.72 -6.28
C VAL A 370 10.22 -8.67 -6.55
N LEU A 371 9.39 -8.87 -7.58
CA LEU A 371 8.24 -8.00 -7.86
C LEU A 371 7.27 -7.94 -6.67
N SER A 372 7.00 -9.06 -5.98
CA SER A 372 6.12 -9.08 -4.80
C SER A 372 6.66 -8.26 -3.61
N GLN A 373 7.97 -8.05 -3.53
CA GLN A 373 8.61 -7.20 -2.52
C GLN A 373 8.43 -5.71 -2.86
N TRP A 374 8.44 -5.35 -4.15
CA TRP A 374 8.20 -4.00 -4.65
C TRP A 374 6.74 -3.68 -4.98
N SER A 375 5.86 -4.68 -4.96
CA SER A 375 4.45 -4.57 -5.29
C SER A 375 3.61 -4.40 -4.02
N ASP A 376 2.61 -3.52 -4.08
CA ASP A 376 1.58 -3.39 -3.03
C ASP A 376 0.79 -4.69 -2.80
N ASN A 377 0.70 -5.56 -3.81
CA ASN A 377 0.13 -6.91 -3.73
C ASN A 377 1.25 -7.97 -3.67
N GLU A 378 1.18 -8.90 -2.71
CA GLU A 378 2.15 -10.01 -2.60
C GLU A 378 1.93 -11.12 -3.63
N ALA A 379 0.67 -11.42 -3.95
CA ALA A 379 0.31 -12.35 -5.01
C ALA A 379 0.22 -11.56 -6.32
N VAL A 380 0.92 -12.03 -7.36
CA VAL A 380 1.08 -11.32 -8.63
C VAL A 380 0.87 -12.24 -9.82
N THR A 381 0.34 -11.69 -10.90
CA THR A 381 0.26 -12.33 -12.21
C THR A 381 1.26 -11.70 -13.16
N LEU A 382 2.07 -12.51 -13.84
CA LEU A 382 2.96 -12.09 -14.91
C LEU A 382 2.33 -12.37 -16.28
N ASN A 383 2.54 -11.47 -17.22
CA ASN A 383 2.27 -11.69 -18.63
C ASN A 383 3.48 -12.41 -19.25
N MET A 384 3.38 -13.72 -19.44
CA MET A 384 4.44 -14.58 -19.98
C MET A 384 4.36 -14.59 -21.51
N THR A 385 5.40 -14.11 -22.18
CA THR A 385 5.52 -14.21 -23.64
C THR A 385 5.96 -15.62 -24.06
N LEU A 386 5.19 -16.19 -24.98
CA LEU A 386 5.38 -17.46 -25.66
C LEU A 386 5.48 -17.22 -27.17
N PHE A 387 6.08 -18.17 -27.89
CA PHE A 387 6.08 -18.17 -29.36
C PHE A 387 5.24 -19.35 -29.84
N ASN A 388 4.12 -19.09 -30.49
CA ASN A 388 3.10 -20.07 -30.86
C ASN A 388 3.52 -20.91 -32.07
N ARG A 389 4.70 -21.55 -32.00
CA ARG A 389 5.30 -22.42 -33.03
C ARG A 389 5.11 -23.88 -32.66
N GLN A 390 3.86 -24.30 -32.46
CA GLN A 390 3.51 -25.70 -32.23
C GLN A 390 4.05 -26.58 -33.37
N PRO A 391 4.53 -27.80 -33.10
CA PRO A 391 5.18 -28.67 -34.10
C PRO A 391 4.18 -29.34 -35.07
N LEU A 392 3.25 -28.55 -35.61
CA LEU A 392 2.19 -28.96 -36.54
C LEU A 392 2.72 -29.14 -37.98
N HIS A 393 3.89 -28.57 -38.30
CA HIS A 393 4.59 -28.75 -39.57
C HIS A 393 6.12 -28.71 -39.35
N PRO A 394 6.93 -29.56 -40.02
CA PRO A 394 8.38 -29.64 -39.78
C PRO A 394 9.14 -28.33 -39.98
N GLU A 395 8.65 -27.44 -40.84
CA GLU A 395 9.35 -26.19 -41.18
C GLU A 395 9.00 -24.98 -40.29
N VAL A 396 8.03 -25.08 -39.37
CA VAL A 396 7.52 -23.92 -38.59
C VAL A 396 8.61 -23.15 -37.83
N GLN A 397 9.66 -23.84 -37.39
CA GLN A 397 10.79 -23.23 -36.67
C GLN A 397 11.74 -22.41 -37.57
N ARG A 398 11.52 -22.43 -38.89
CA ARG A 398 12.30 -21.72 -39.92
C ARG A 398 11.51 -20.60 -40.61
N VAL A 399 10.21 -20.47 -40.33
CA VAL A 399 9.33 -19.46 -40.92
C VAL A 399 9.48 -18.15 -40.15
N LEU A 400 9.75 -17.05 -40.85
CA LEU A 400 9.71 -15.70 -40.26
C LEU A 400 8.28 -15.16 -40.22
N GLY A 401 7.93 -14.50 -39.11
CA GLY A 401 6.61 -13.89 -38.92
C GLY A 401 6.33 -13.51 -37.47
N GLU A 402 5.13 -13.02 -37.22
CA GLU A 402 4.68 -12.64 -35.89
C GLU A 402 3.87 -13.79 -35.26
N PHE A 403 4.48 -14.53 -34.34
CA PHE A 403 3.90 -15.68 -33.64
C PHE A 403 3.85 -15.50 -32.12
N THR A 404 4.02 -14.28 -31.60
CA THR A 404 3.89 -13.98 -30.18
C THR A 404 2.51 -14.39 -29.69
N ASN A 405 2.47 -15.17 -28.62
CA ASN A 405 1.27 -15.35 -27.83
C ASN A 405 1.64 -15.08 -26.36
N ASN A 406 0.68 -14.59 -25.59
CA ASN A 406 0.85 -14.27 -24.20
C ASN A 406 0.03 -15.24 -23.35
N THR A 407 0.55 -15.65 -22.20
CA THR A 407 -0.22 -16.38 -21.19
C THR A 407 -0.07 -15.72 -19.83
N LEU A 408 -1.08 -15.85 -18.97
CA LEU A 408 -1.08 -15.22 -17.65
C LEU A 408 -0.64 -16.26 -16.61
N LEU A 409 0.49 -16.06 -15.95
CA LEU A 409 1.00 -16.98 -14.92
C LEU A 409 1.01 -16.30 -13.56
N ASP A 410 0.25 -16.85 -12.63
CA ASP A 410 0.10 -16.35 -11.26
C ASP A 410 1.07 -17.00 -10.26
N PHE A 411 1.44 -16.20 -9.27
CA PHE A 411 2.32 -16.58 -8.17
C PHE A 411 1.68 -16.11 -6.86
N ASP A 412 1.20 -17.06 -6.04
CA ASP A 412 0.30 -16.85 -4.90
C ASP A 412 0.90 -17.25 -3.52
N HIS A 413 2.09 -17.86 -3.53
CA HIS A 413 2.69 -18.49 -2.34
C HIS A 413 4.20 -18.20 -2.16
N MET A 414 4.57 -16.91 -2.12
CA MET A 414 5.95 -16.42 -1.99
C MET A 414 6.66 -16.79 -0.67
N ASP A 415 5.95 -17.39 0.29
CA ASP A 415 6.46 -17.85 1.58
C ASP A 415 6.83 -19.35 1.62
N ARG A 416 6.70 -20.06 0.49
CA ARG A 416 7.25 -21.42 0.34
C ARG A 416 8.75 -21.36 0.03
N PRO A 417 9.51 -22.45 0.27
CA PRO A 417 10.88 -22.58 -0.27
C PRO A 417 10.90 -22.35 -1.79
N PHE A 418 11.93 -21.69 -2.29
CA PHE A 418 12.03 -21.27 -3.69
C PHE A 418 11.76 -22.41 -4.68
N LEU A 419 12.37 -23.59 -4.48
CA LEU A 419 12.14 -24.75 -5.34
C LEU A 419 10.66 -25.17 -5.41
N ALA A 420 9.94 -25.15 -4.29
CA ALA A 420 8.53 -25.54 -4.26
C ALA A 420 7.64 -24.53 -5.02
N GLN A 421 8.05 -23.26 -5.07
CA GLN A 421 7.41 -22.25 -5.91
C GLN A 421 7.70 -22.52 -7.40
N VAL A 422 8.96 -22.80 -7.76
CA VAL A 422 9.35 -23.10 -9.16
C VAL A 422 8.62 -24.35 -9.69
N GLN A 423 8.48 -25.39 -8.86
CA GLN A 423 7.77 -26.62 -9.24
C GLN A 423 6.27 -26.35 -9.50
N ALA A 424 5.60 -25.65 -8.59
CA ALA A 424 4.19 -25.27 -8.78
C ALA A 424 3.98 -24.36 -10.00
N ALA A 425 4.86 -23.37 -10.21
CA ALA A 425 4.82 -22.50 -11.38
C ALA A 425 5.10 -23.26 -12.69
N GLN A 426 5.92 -24.32 -12.66
CA GLN A 426 6.20 -25.16 -13.84
C GLN A 426 5.00 -26.02 -14.22
N GLU A 427 4.41 -26.71 -13.24
CA GLU A 427 3.20 -27.52 -13.43
C GLU A 427 2.08 -26.66 -14.03
N ARG A 428 1.86 -25.47 -13.46
CA ARG A 428 0.87 -24.50 -13.93
C ARG A 428 1.18 -23.93 -15.32
N LEU A 429 2.43 -23.58 -15.60
CA LEU A 429 2.83 -23.11 -16.93
C LEU A 429 2.63 -24.18 -18.01
N LEU A 430 2.84 -25.47 -17.69
CA LEU A 430 2.56 -26.56 -18.62
C LEU A 430 1.06 -26.66 -18.93
N GLU A 431 0.19 -26.61 -17.90
CA GLU A 431 -1.27 -26.53 -18.11
C GLU A 431 -1.67 -25.31 -18.95
N HIS A 432 -1.05 -24.15 -18.72
CA HIS A 432 -1.34 -22.93 -19.49
C HIS A 432 -0.90 -23.05 -20.96
N ILE A 433 0.21 -23.75 -21.24
CA ILE A 433 0.71 -24.02 -22.60
C ILE A 433 -0.20 -25.03 -23.33
N GLU A 434 -0.72 -26.05 -22.65
CA GLU A 434 -1.71 -26.98 -23.24
C GLU A 434 -2.98 -26.26 -23.73
N HIS A 435 -3.33 -25.14 -23.09
CA HIS A 435 -4.48 -24.29 -23.42
C HIS A 435 -4.11 -22.99 -24.16
N SER A 436 -2.94 -22.93 -24.83
CA SER A 436 -2.46 -21.74 -25.54
C SER A 436 -3.17 -21.42 -26.87
N LEU A 437 -4.30 -22.07 -27.17
CA LEU A 437 -5.12 -21.77 -28.36
C LEU A 437 -6.10 -20.61 -28.13
N VAL A 438 -6.26 -20.15 -26.88
CA VAL A 438 -6.83 -18.84 -26.56
C VAL A 438 -5.67 -17.88 -26.36
N GLU A 439 -5.65 -16.77 -27.08
CA GLU A 439 -4.53 -15.82 -27.02
C GLU A 439 -4.64 -14.87 -25.82
N GLY A 440 -3.49 -14.51 -25.25
CA GLY A 440 -3.43 -13.67 -24.04
C GLY A 440 -4.11 -12.31 -24.18
N VAL A 441 -4.20 -11.73 -25.38
CA VAL A 441 -4.95 -10.50 -25.61
C VAL A 441 -6.45 -10.69 -25.38
N ASP A 442 -7.01 -11.83 -25.78
CA ASP A 442 -8.42 -12.14 -25.55
C ASP A 442 -8.69 -12.46 -24.07
N LEU A 443 -7.75 -13.11 -23.39
CA LEU A 443 -7.77 -13.27 -21.93
C LEU A 443 -7.83 -11.92 -21.21
N LEU A 444 -7.01 -10.93 -21.64
CA LEU A 444 -7.03 -9.58 -21.09
C LEU A 444 -8.34 -8.83 -21.39
N ARG A 445 -8.87 -8.95 -22.63
CA ARG A 445 -10.18 -8.38 -23.02
C ARG A 445 -11.33 -8.98 -22.19
N GLN A 446 -11.27 -10.27 -21.87
CA GLN A 446 -12.24 -10.95 -21.01
C GLN A 446 -12.12 -10.49 -19.55
N LEU A 447 -10.90 -10.39 -19.02
CA LEU A 447 -10.63 -9.91 -17.67
C LEU A 447 -11.08 -8.46 -17.47
N ALA A 448 -10.88 -7.58 -18.46
CA ALA A 448 -11.39 -6.20 -18.49
C ALA A 448 -12.91 -6.16 -18.29
N ARG A 449 -13.64 -6.97 -19.07
CA ARG A 449 -15.11 -7.07 -19.00
C ARG A 449 -15.58 -7.58 -17.64
N GLN A 450 -14.93 -8.60 -17.09
CA GLN A 450 -15.27 -9.18 -15.78
C GLN A 450 -15.01 -8.22 -14.61
N ARG A 451 -13.98 -7.36 -14.70
CA ARG A 451 -13.62 -6.39 -13.66
C ARG A 451 -14.28 -5.02 -13.83
N HIS A 452 -15.02 -4.82 -14.92
CA HIS A 452 -15.53 -3.51 -15.37
C HIS A 452 -14.42 -2.44 -15.51
N ASP A 453 -13.18 -2.88 -15.73
CA ASP A 453 -12.01 -2.01 -15.88
C ASP A 453 -11.58 -1.99 -17.35
N PHE A 454 -11.88 -0.88 -18.00
CA PHE A 454 -11.48 -0.57 -19.37
C PHE A 454 -10.50 0.61 -19.43
N SER A 455 -9.91 0.99 -18.27
CA SER A 455 -9.21 2.27 -18.10
C SER A 455 -7.73 2.24 -18.47
N GLY A 456 -7.08 1.07 -18.41
CA GLY A 456 -5.64 0.95 -18.62
C GLY A 456 -5.12 -0.48 -18.70
N SER A 457 -3.80 -0.62 -18.79
CA SER A 457 -3.14 -1.92 -19.01
C SER A 457 -3.26 -2.84 -17.79
N LEU A 458 -4.02 -3.92 -17.93
CA LEU A 458 -4.33 -4.86 -16.85
C LEU A 458 -3.15 -5.73 -16.41
N MET A 459 -2.24 -6.07 -17.33
CA MET A 459 -1.04 -6.89 -17.08
C MET A 459 0.17 -6.27 -17.82
N PRO A 460 0.66 -5.10 -17.37
CA PRO A 460 1.68 -4.31 -18.08
C PRO A 460 3.11 -4.81 -17.85
N VAL A 461 3.30 -5.81 -16.98
CA VAL A 461 4.59 -6.44 -16.66
C VAL A 461 4.72 -7.74 -17.45
N VAL A 462 5.59 -7.72 -18.45
CA VAL A 462 5.87 -8.81 -19.38
C VAL A 462 7.16 -9.53 -19.00
N PHE A 463 7.17 -10.84 -19.18
CA PHE A 463 8.35 -11.69 -19.02
C PHE A 463 8.59 -12.48 -20.31
N THR A 464 9.71 -12.19 -20.97
CA THR A 464 10.07 -12.70 -22.29
C THR A 464 11.30 -13.60 -22.20
N SER A 465 11.12 -14.92 -22.38
CA SER A 465 12.19 -15.91 -22.28
C SER A 465 12.68 -16.39 -23.66
N LEU A 466 13.83 -15.90 -24.12
CA LEU A 466 14.54 -16.40 -25.31
C LEU A 466 15.62 -17.44 -24.96
N LEU A 467 15.43 -18.18 -23.86
CA LEU A 467 16.30 -19.28 -23.44
C LEU A 467 15.94 -20.56 -24.20
N LEU A 468 16.46 -20.66 -25.42
CA LEU A 468 16.22 -21.78 -26.33
C LEU A 468 17.24 -22.92 -26.09
N GLY A 469 16.90 -24.14 -26.50
CA GLY A 469 17.71 -25.34 -26.29
C GLY A 469 19.11 -25.28 -26.93
N GLU A 470 20.00 -26.18 -26.49
CA GLU A 470 21.45 -26.12 -26.71
C GLU A 470 21.90 -25.64 -28.11
N SER A 471 22.60 -24.50 -28.11
CA SER A 471 23.60 -24.08 -29.11
C SER A 471 23.09 -23.77 -30.53
N GLY A 472 22.34 -22.68 -30.67
CA GLY A 472 22.34 -21.90 -31.93
C GLY A 472 23.52 -20.92 -31.95
N THR A 473 24.13 -20.71 -33.12
CA THR A 473 25.10 -19.62 -33.36
C THR A 473 24.49 -18.28 -32.95
N SER A 474 25.21 -17.43 -32.22
CA SER A 474 24.76 -16.06 -31.94
C SER A 474 25.33 -15.07 -32.96
N PHE A 475 24.74 -13.88 -33.11
CA PHE A 475 25.30 -12.87 -34.02
C PHE A 475 26.69 -12.40 -33.57
N ALA A 476 26.98 -12.49 -32.26
CA ALA A 476 28.31 -12.28 -31.72
C ALA A 476 29.35 -13.30 -32.23
N ASP A 477 28.93 -14.53 -32.57
CA ASP A 477 29.80 -15.56 -33.14
C ASP A 477 30.02 -15.37 -34.65
N LEU A 478 29.16 -14.58 -35.30
CA LEU A 478 29.36 -13.98 -36.63
C LEU A 478 30.06 -12.61 -36.55
N GLY A 479 30.77 -12.32 -35.44
CA GLY A 479 31.55 -11.09 -35.26
C GLY A 479 30.74 -9.82 -34.93
N TRP A 480 29.40 -9.85 -34.93
CA TRP A 480 28.57 -8.66 -34.70
C TRP A 480 28.39 -8.33 -33.22
N ARG A 481 28.63 -7.08 -32.84
CA ARG A 481 28.52 -6.62 -31.44
C ARG A 481 27.34 -5.68 -31.25
N GLU A 482 26.45 -6.01 -30.32
CA GLU A 482 25.41 -5.07 -29.88
C GLU A 482 26.05 -3.89 -29.12
N VAL A 483 25.85 -2.68 -29.63
CA VAL A 483 26.28 -1.41 -29.01
C VAL A 483 25.16 -0.83 -28.16
N TYR A 484 23.96 -0.84 -28.71
CA TYR A 484 22.74 -0.32 -28.08
C TYR A 484 21.55 -1.19 -28.52
N GLY A 485 20.49 -1.14 -27.74
CA GLY A 485 19.22 -1.74 -28.11
C GLY A 485 18.17 -1.41 -27.08
N LEU A 486 16.94 -1.25 -27.55
CA LEU A 486 15.75 -0.89 -26.80
C LEU A 486 14.55 -1.54 -27.48
N SER A 487 13.58 -2.01 -26.71
CA SER A 487 12.27 -2.33 -27.23
C SER A 487 11.20 -1.54 -26.51
N GLN A 488 10.09 -1.33 -27.20
CA GLN A 488 8.90 -0.71 -26.66
C GLN A 488 7.68 -1.45 -27.20
N THR A 489 6.68 -1.66 -26.35
CA THR A 489 5.42 -2.29 -26.72
C THR A 489 4.28 -1.46 -26.13
N PRO A 490 3.23 -1.12 -26.90
CA PRO A 490 2.11 -0.36 -26.38
C PRO A 490 1.52 -1.03 -25.14
N GLN A 491 1.16 -0.24 -24.13
CA GLN A 491 0.58 -0.71 -22.87
C GLN A 491 1.48 -1.62 -21.99
N VAL A 492 2.69 -1.97 -22.43
CA VAL A 492 3.70 -2.63 -21.59
C VAL A 492 4.51 -1.55 -20.89
N THR A 493 4.55 -1.58 -19.57
CA THR A 493 5.37 -0.62 -18.78
C THR A 493 6.70 -1.22 -18.34
N PHE A 494 6.79 -2.54 -18.32
CA PHE A 494 7.99 -3.28 -17.94
C PHE A 494 8.07 -4.58 -18.76
N ASP A 495 9.05 -4.69 -19.65
CA ASP A 495 9.42 -5.97 -20.28
C ASP A 495 10.75 -6.49 -19.70
N HIS A 496 10.73 -7.68 -19.11
CA HIS A 496 11.92 -8.41 -18.65
C HIS A 496 12.29 -9.49 -19.66
N GLN A 497 13.34 -9.22 -20.44
CA GLN A 497 13.81 -10.09 -21.52
C GLN A 497 15.04 -10.89 -21.08
N LEU A 498 15.00 -12.21 -21.27
CA LEU A 498 16.12 -13.13 -21.02
C LEU A 498 16.69 -13.67 -22.33
N ARG A 499 18.03 -13.72 -22.46
CA ARG A 499 18.74 -14.41 -23.55
C ARG A 499 20.02 -15.05 -23.04
N GLU A 500 20.48 -16.08 -23.75
CA GLU A 500 21.77 -16.72 -23.48
C GLU A 500 22.78 -16.38 -24.58
N GLU A 501 24.01 -16.02 -24.20
CA GLU A 501 25.11 -15.75 -25.12
C GLU A 501 26.43 -16.27 -24.53
N ARG A 502 27.08 -17.22 -25.21
CA ARG A 502 28.39 -17.79 -24.79
C ARG A 502 28.39 -18.29 -23.34
N ASP A 503 27.40 -19.13 -23.01
CA ASP A 503 27.12 -19.62 -21.66
C ASP A 503 26.86 -18.53 -20.59
N ARG A 504 26.66 -17.26 -20.95
CA ARG A 504 26.23 -16.20 -20.02
C ARG A 504 24.74 -15.94 -20.16
N LEU A 505 24.07 -15.70 -19.03
CA LEU A 505 22.70 -15.17 -19.05
C LEU A 505 22.79 -13.65 -19.15
N LEU A 506 22.21 -13.08 -20.21
CA LEU A 506 22.02 -11.65 -20.39
C LEU A 506 20.54 -11.32 -20.23
N PHE A 507 20.23 -10.19 -19.62
CA PHE A 507 18.85 -9.75 -19.52
C PHE A 507 18.68 -8.23 -19.53
N ASN A 508 17.55 -7.80 -20.08
CA ASN A 508 17.18 -6.41 -20.26
C ASN A 508 15.85 -6.13 -19.57
N TRP A 509 15.77 -5.01 -18.88
CA TRP A 509 14.53 -4.45 -18.33
C TRP A 509 14.21 -3.17 -19.09
N ASP A 510 13.22 -3.21 -19.97
CA ASP A 510 12.74 -2.03 -20.70
C ASP A 510 11.57 -1.42 -19.93
N LEU A 511 11.74 -0.17 -19.50
CA LEU A 511 10.91 0.50 -18.51
C LEU A 511 10.28 1.76 -19.10
N ALA A 512 8.95 1.87 -19.04
CA ALA A 512 8.25 3.09 -19.43
C ALA A 512 8.43 4.18 -18.35
N GLU A 513 9.17 5.23 -18.68
CA GLU A 513 9.51 6.34 -17.76
C GLU A 513 8.27 7.11 -17.27
N SER A 514 7.20 7.10 -18.05
CA SER A 514 5.90 7.68 -17.70
C SER A 514 5.11 6.87 -16.65
N ALA A 515 5.58 5.68 -16.27
CA ALA A 515 4.85 4.73 -15.44
C ALA A 515 5.65 4.24 -14.21
N LEU A 516 6.98 4.21 -14.28
CA LEU A 516 7.84 3.57 -13.28
C LEU A 516 8.97 4.49 -12.82
N ASP A 517 9.27 4.46 -11.53
CA ASP A 517 10.44 5.14 -10.98
C ASP A 517 11.73 4.38 -11.32
N VAL A 518 12.42 4.80 -12.38
CA VAL A 518 13.65 4.15 -12.87
C VAL A 518 14.74 3.99 -11.78
N PRO A 519 14.97 4.96 -10.86
CA PRO A 519 15.80 4.75 -9.67
C PRO A 519 15.37 3.57 -8.79
N ALA A 520 14.09 3.46 -8.41
CA ALA A 520 13.59 2.30 -7.66
C ALA A 520 13.74 0.99 -8.44
N MET A 521 13.50 1.01 -9.76
CA MET A 521 13.69 -0.17 -10.62
C MET A 521 15.17 -0.61 -10.66
N ARG A 522 16.14 0.31 -10.59
CA ARG A 522 17.56 -0.02 -10.48
C ARG A 522 17.88 -0.75 -9.17
N CYS A 523 17.38 -0.27 -8.04
CA CYS A 523 17.53 -0.95 -6.76
C CYS A 523 16.89 -2.36 -6.76
N MET A 524 15.75 -2.51 -7.45
CA MET A 524 15.10 -3.81 -7.64
C MET A 524 15.90 -4.76 -8.54
N LEU A 525 16.57 -4.24 -9.58
CA LEU A 525 17.47 -5.00 -10.46
C LEU A 525 18.69 -5.52 -9.70
N GLU A 526 19.31 -4.70 -8.86
CA GLU A 526 20.41 -5.09 -7.98
C GLU A 526 19.98 -6.23 -7.04
N ARG A 527 18.78 -6.12 -6.44
CA ARG A 527 18.21 -7.18 -5.59
C ARG A 527 17.95 -8.48 -6.35
N TYR A 528 17.44 -8.40 -7.58
CA TYR A 528 17.23 -9.56 -8.45
C TYR A 528 18.56 -10.26 -8.80
N LEU A 529 19.60 -9.48 -9.17
CA LEU A 529 20.94 -9.98 -9.45
C LEU A 529 21.56 -10.69 -8.23
N ASP A 530 21.45 -10.12 -7.03
CA ASP A 530 22.04 -10.72 -5.82
C ASP A 530 21.30 -11.98 -5.36
N ALA A 531 19.98 -12.02 -5.47
CA ALA A 531 19.21 -13.23 -5.23
C ALA A 531 19.54 -14.32 -6.26
N LEU A 532 19.71 -13.96 -7.54
CA LEU A 532 20.10 -14.89 -8.61
C LEU A 532 21.52 -15.45 -8.39
N ARG A 533 22.50 -14.59 -8.08
CA ARG A 533 23.87 -15.01 -7.71
C ARG A 533 23.88 -15.96 -6.51
N THR A 534 23.00 -15.72 -5.53
CA THR A 534 22.84 -16.61 -4.37
C THR A 534 22.32 -17.99 -4.80
N LEU A 535 21.30 -18.05 -5.66
CA LEU A 535 20.75 -19.29 -6.22
C LEU A 535 21.72 -20.04 -7.15
N CYS A 536 22.66 -19.34 -7.79
CA CYS A 536 23.76 -19.96 -8.52
C CYS A 536 24.77 -20.64 -7.59
N ARG A 537 25.11 -19.98 -6.47
CA ARG A 537 26.27 -20.32 -5.63
C ARG A 537 25.97 -21.22 -4.42
N ASP A 538 24.80 -21.13 -3.79
CA ASP A 538 24.41 -22.01 -2.68
C ASP A 538 23.19 -22.86 -3.07
N GLN A 539 23.40 -24.16 -3.32
CA GLN A 539 22.32 -25.10 -3.63
C GLN A 539 21.26 -25.16 -2.49
N ARG A 540 21.65 -24.86 -1.24
CA ARG A 540 20.71 -24.83 -0.10
C ARG A 540 19.75 -23.63 -0.16
N ALA A 541 20.07 -22.58 -0.92
CA ALA A 541 19.18 -21.44 -1.11
C ALA A 541 17.87 -21.83 -1.81
N TRP A 542 17.90 -22.84 -2.69
CA TRP A 542 16.71 -23.39 -3.34
C TRP A 542 15.71 -24.02 -2.34
N GLN A 543 16.19 -24.47 -1.17
CA GLN A 543 15.39 -25.03 -0.08
C GLN A 543 15.01 -23.99 0.99
N ARG A 544 15.35 -22.70 0.77
CA ARG A 544 14.99 -21.57 1.63
C ARG A 544 13.97 -20.68 0.93
N ARG A 545 13.34 -19.78 1.69
CA ARG A 545 12.57 -18.66 1.13
C ARG A 545 13.53 -17.70 0.41
N VAL A 546 13.06 -17.03 -0.63
CA VAL A 546 13.78 -15.87 -1.18
C VAL A 546 13.82 -14.79 -0.10
N ASP A 547 14.97 -14.17 0.08
CA ASP A 547 15.16 -13.10 1.06
C ASP A 547 14.32 -11.86 0.68
N ARG A 548 13.68 -11.25 1.69
CA ARG A 548 12.71 -10.14 1.58
C ARG A 548 13.20 -8.84 2.22
N GLU A 549 14.43 -8.80 2.74
CA GLU A 549 15.02 -7.55 3.23
C GLU A 549 15.14 -6.49 2.11
N PRO A 550 15.03 -5.20 2.44
CA PRO A 550 15.25 -4.11 1.48
C PRO A 550 16.73 -4.04 1.07
N PRO A 551 17.07 -3.35 -0.03
CA PRO A 551 18.45 -3.15 -0.47
C PRO A 551 19.36 -2.61 0.66
N PRO A 552 20.62 -3.04 0.77
CA PRO A 552 21.49 -2.69 1.90
C PRO A 552 21.65 -1.18 2.15
N ALA A 553 21.62 -0.35 1.09
CA ALA A 553 21.65 1.10 1.21
C ALA A 553 20.40 1.68 1.91
N GLN A 554 19.21 1.15 1.57
CA GLN A 554 17.94 1.54 2.20
C GLN A 554 17.91 1.07 3.67
N ALA A 555 18.33 -0.18 3.93
CA ALA A 555 18.47 -0.71 5.29
C ALA A 555 19.42 0.15 6.16
N ALA A 556 20.58 0.54 5.63
CA ALA A 556 21.55 1.38 6.33
C ALA A 556 21.06 2.82 6.54
N LEU A 557 20.29 3.39 5.61
CA LEU A 557 19.62 4.68 5.83
C LEU A 557 18.58 4.57 6.95
N ARG A 558 17.74 3.54 6.92
CA ARG A 558 16.70 3.28 7.93
C ARG A 558 17.30 3.06 9.31
N ALA A 559 18.38 2.28 9.42
CA ALA A 559 19.09 2.08 10.68
C ALA A 559 19.66 3.40 11.25
N ARG A 560 20.06 4.36 10.41
CA ARG A 560 20.52 5.69 10.84
C ARG A 560 19.38 6.60 11.28
N ILE A 561 18.29 6.70 10.51
CA ILE A 561 17.15 7.58 10.88
C ILE A 561 16.36 7.03 12.08
N ASN A 562 16.30 5.72 12.24
CA ASN A 562 15.63 5.03 13.36
C ASN A 562 16.59 4.70 14.51
N ALA A 563 17.79 5.30 14.54
CA ALA A 563 18.79 5.04 15.58
C ALA A 563 18.29 5.52 16.96
N MET A 564 18.16 4.59 17.90
CA MET A 564 17.79 4.89 19.28
C MET A 564 19.06 5.04 20.13
N ASP A 565 19.33 6.26 20.63
CA ASP A 565 20.39 6.43 21.64
C ASP A 565 19.92 5.85 23.00
N THR A 566 20.75 4.99 23.58
CA THR A 566 20.54 4.34 24.87
C THR A 566 21.17 5.10 26.04
N ARG A 567 21.90 6.19 25.77
CA ARG A 567 22.66 6.98 26.78
C ARG A 567 21.81 8.00 27.54
N CYS A 568 20.68 7.57 28.09
CA CYS A 568 19.85 8.42 28.96
C CYS A 568 19.54 7.68 30.26
N ASP A 569 19.80 8.31 31.41
CA ASP A 569 19.34 7.80 32.70
C ASP A 569 17.85 8.13 32.88
N ASP A 570 17.03 7.23 32.36
CA ASP A 570 15.57 7.33 32.39
C ASP A 570 14.99 7.09 33.80
N ALA A 571 15.75 6.59 34.79
CA ALA A 571 15.20 6.31 36.12
C ALA A 571 14.76 7.59 36.87
N ALA A 572 15.35 8.75 36.56
CA ALA A 572 15.16 10.01 37.26
C ALA A 572 14.24 11.04 36.56
N ARG A 573 13.72 10.75 35.35
CA ARG A 573 13.05 11.76 34.51
C ARG A 573 11.53 11.83 34.76
N THR A 574 11.10 12.60 35.76
CA THR A 574 9.67 12.88 36.02
C THR A 574 9.19 14.16 35.34
N LEU A 575 7.87 14.32 35.18
CA LEU A 575 7.27 15.52 34.56
C LEU A 575 7.20 16.74 35.50
N ILE A 576 7.13 16.51 36.82
CA ILE A 576 6.98 17.57 37.82
C ILE A 576 8.31 18.23 38.19
N GLU A 577 9.42 17.50 38.11
CA GLU A 577 10.74 17.96 38.55
C GLU A 577 11.28 19.18 37.77
N PRO A 578 11.12 19.29 36.43
CA PRO A 578 11.46 20.50 35.69
C PRO A 578 10.68 21.73 36.15
N PHE A 579 9.36 21.60 36.38
CA PHE A 579 8.52 22.69 36.91
C PHE A 579 9.01 23.16 38.28
N LEU A 580 9.29 22.23 39.21
CA LEU A 580 9.80 22.56 40.54
C LEU A 580 11.14 23.32 40.47
N ARG A 581 12.07 22.93 39.58
CA ARG A 581 13.32 23.68 39.35
C ARG A 581 13.07 25.09 38.81
N GLN A 582 12.09 25.28 37.93
CA GLN A 582 11.74 26.61 37.42
C GLN A 582 11.10 27.47 38.52
N THR A 583 10.20 26.92 39.34
CA THR A 583 9.64 27.63 40.50
C THR A 583 10.70 28.05 41.50
N GLN A 584 11.71 27.22 41.76
CA GLN A 584 12.84 27.58 42.64
C GLN A 584 13.71 28.70 42.06
N ARG A 585 13.96 28.69 40.75
CA ARG A 585 14.81 29.70 40.08
C ARG A 585 14.09 31.02 39.82
N HIS A 586 12.81 30.95 39.50
CA HIS A 586 12.02 32.05 38.95
C HIS A 586 10.59 32.11 39.53
N PRO A 587 10.41 32.14 40.87
CA PRO A 587 9.09 32.00 41.50
C PRO A 587 8.07 33.08 41.07
N GLY A 588 8.55 34.27 40.71
CA GLY A 588 7.73 35.40 40.28
C GLY A 588 7.39 35.47 38.79
N ARG A 589 7.91 34.58 37.92
CA ARG A 589 7.50 34.55 36.50
C ARG A 589 6.04 34.10 36.38
N THR A 590 5.31 34.63 35.39
CA THR A 590 3.96 34.16 35.06
C THR A 590 4.02 32.74 34.50
N ALA A 591 3.33 31.81 35.15
CA ALA A 591 3.19 30.42 34.73
C ALA A 591 1.90 30.19 33.92
N VAL A 592 0.80 30.82 34.33
CA VAL A 592 -0.51 30.71 33.68
C VAL A 592 -1.17 32.08 33.62
N THR A 593 -1.72 32.44 32.47
CA THR A 593 -2.68 33.53 32.32
C THR A 593 -4.02 32.92 31.96
N ASP A 594 -5.05 33.24 32.75
CA ASP A 594 -6.41 32.79 32.48
C ASP A 594 -7.18 33.71 31.52
N ALA A 595 -8.38 33.27 31.17
CA ALA A 595 -9.25 33.95 30.22
C ALA A 595 -9.75 35.34 30.66
N ASP A 596 -9.73 35.63 31.97
CA ASP A 596 -10.06 36.93 32.55
C ASP A 596 -8.81 37.84 32.67
N ASN A 597 -7.72 37.45 32.00
CA ASN A 597 -6.39 38.04 32.07
C ASN A 597 -5.76 38.00 33.49
N ARG A 598 -6.21 37.10 34.38
CA ARG A 598 -5.58 36.91 35.69
C ARG A 598 -4.32 36.07 35.53
N THR A 599 -3.20 36.59 36.00
CA THR A 599 -1.89 35.94 35.93
C THR A 599 -1.55 35.25 37.24
N LEU A 600 -1.17 33.97 37.17
CA LEU A 600 -0.59 33.21 38.28
C LEU A 600 0.91 33.06 38.05
N SER A 601 1.69 33.30 39.11
CA SER A 601 3.13 33.04 39.10
C SER A 601 3.45 31.55 39.28
N TYR A 602 4.69 31.15 38.98
CA TYR A 602 5.17 29.79 39.28
C TYR A 602 5.01 29.41 40.76
N ALA A 603 5.25 30.35 41.68
CA ALA A 603 5.02 30.13 43.11
C ALA A 603 3.53 29.95 43.43
N ALA A 604 2.66 30.86 42.96
CA ALA A 604 1.21 30.77 43.23
C ALA A 604 0.58 29.49 42.65
N LEU A 605 1.04 29.03 41.49
CA LEU A 605 0.61 27.76 40.89
C LEU A 605 1.11 26.56 41.72
N LEU A 606 2.35 26.60 42.23
CA LEU A 606 2.86 25.57 43.12
C LEU A 606 2.07 25.52 44.43
N ASP A 607 1.79 26.65 45.07
CA ASP A 607 1.04 26.73 46.33
C ASP A 607 -0.37 26.13 46.19
N TRP A 608 -1.08 26.44 45.10
CA TRP A 608 -2.36 25.81 44.77
C TRP A 608 -2.22 24.29 44.57
N SER A 609 -1.19 23.86 43.83
CA SER A 609 -0.91 22.45 43.59
C SER A 609 -0.56 21.69 44.87
N LEU A 610 0.17 22.32 45.80
CA LEU A 610 0.51 21.78 47.13
C LEU A 610 -0.76 21.63 48.01
N ALA A 611 -1.65 22.63 48.00
CA ALA A 611 -2.91 22.56 48.73
C ALA A 611 -3.80 21.41 48.23
N LEU A 612 -3.93 21.24 46.91
CA LEU A 612 -4.66 20.12 46.31
C LEU A 612 -3.98 18.76 46.58
N ALA A 613 -2.64 18.71 46.60
CA ALA A 613 -1.89 17.51 46.95
C ALA A 613 -2.05 17.11 48.43
N ALA A 614 -2.16 18.08 49.34
CA ALA A 614 -2.51 17.81 50.74
C ALA A 614 -3.91 17.20 50.86
N SER A 615 -4.91 17.75 50.15
CA SER A 615 -6.27 17.18 50.08
C SER A 615 -6.30 15.77 49.48
N LEU A 616 -5.47 15.49 48.46
CA LEU A 616 -5.29 14.13 47.92
C LEU A 616 -4.75 13.15 48.98
N ARG A 617 -3.75 13.56 49.78
CA ARG A 617 -3.20 12.72 50.85
C ARG A 617 -4.21 12.49 51.98
N GLN A 618 -5.04 13.48 52.30
CA GLN A 618 -6.16 13.31 53.24
C GLN A 618 -7.20 12.31 52.71
N ALA A 619 -7.48 12.32 51.40
CA ALA A 619 -8.26 11.28 50.72
C ALA A 619 -7.52 9.92 50.56
N SER A 620 -6.37 9.74 51.23
CA SER A 620 -5.55 8.53 51.21
C SER A 620 -5.07 8.12 49.81
N VAL A 621 -4.80 9.09 48.93
CA VAL A 621 -4.22 8.84 47.59
C VAL A 621 -2.71 8.63 47.71
N CYS A 622 -2.23 7.52 47.14
CA CYS A 622 -0.83 7.08 47.20
C CYS A 622 -0.15 7.07 45.82
N LEU A 623 1.14 6.73 45.80
CA LEU A 623 1.91 6.51 44.58
C LEU A 623 1.20 5.48 43.66
N GLY A 624 1.00 5.87 42.40
CA GLY A 624 0.33 5.05 41.38
C GLY A 624 -1.20 5.02 41.47
N ASP A 625 -1.84 5.65 42.46
CA ASP A 625 -3.30 5.76 42.50
C ASP A 625 -3.83 6.68 41.41
N ARG A 626 -5.05 6.39 40.92
CA ARG A 626 -5.66 7.14 39.82
C ARG A 626 -6.58 8.23 40.36
N VAL A 627 -6.48 9.44 39.85
CA VAL A 627 -7.32 10.58 40.23
C VAL A 627 -8.09 11.04 39.00
N LEU A 628 -9.42 11.02 39.08
CA LEU A 628 -10.25 11.51 37.98
C LEU A 628 -10.33 13.03 38.06
N ILE A 629 -10.04 13.73 36.96
CA ILE A 629 -10.13 15.19 36.86
C ILE A 629 -11.25 15.53 35.89
N GLN A 630 -12.31 16.15 36.38
CA GLN A 630 -13.40 16.69 35.56
C GLN A 630 -13.61 18.15 35.94
N LEU A 631 -12.97 19.03 35.17
CA LEU A 631 -12.90 20.46 35.40
C LEU A 631 -13.09 21.23 34.09
N PRO A 632 -13.69 22.43 34.15
CA PRO A 632 -13.65 23.36 33.04
C PRO A 632 -12.23 23.81 32.74
N LYS A 633 -12.05 24.42 31.58
CA LYS A 633 -10.73 24.84 31.10
C LYS A 633 -10.22 26.05 31.89
N GLY A 634 -9.06 25.92 32.55
CA GLY A 634 -8.46 27.01 33.31
C GLY A 634 -7.34 26.59 34.25
N ALA A 635 -6.84 27.53 35.06
CA ALA A 635 -5.69 27.30 35.93
C ALA A 635 -5.87 26.17 36.96
N GLY A 636 -7.08 25.98 37.50
CA GLY A 636 -7.37 24.89 38.43
C GLY A 636 -7.15 23.50 37.82
N GLN A 637 -7.41 23.36 36.51
CA GLN A 637 -7.16 22.12 35.77
C GLN A 637 -5.65 21.80 35.70
N ILE A 638 -4.79 22.82 35.58
CA ILE A 638 -3.33 22.68 35.62
C ILE A 638 -2.87 22.35 37.04
N ALA A 639 -3.35 23.08 38.05
CA ALA A 639 -3.01 22.83 39.46
C ALA A 639 -3.40 21.40 39.91
N SER A 640 -4.55 20.90 39.47
CA SER A 640 -5.00 19.52 39.71
C SER A 640 -4.07 18.46 39.11
N VAL A 641 -3.57 18.65 37.89
CA VAL A 641 -2.60 17.74 37.25
C VAL A 641 -1.27 17.75 37.99
N LEU A 642 -0.75 18.93 38.34
CA LEU A 642 0.48 19.07 39.11
C LEU A 642 0.35 18.46 40.52
N ALA A 643 -0.80 18.63 41.17
CA ALA A 643 -1.12 18.03 42.47
C ALA A 643 -1.13 16.49 42.43
N CYS A 644 -1.66 15.89 41.36
CA CYS A 644 -1.58 14.45 41.17
C CYS A 644 -0.11 13.99 41.14
N HIS A 645 0.73 14.67 40.34
CA HIS A 645 2.15 14.34 40.26
C HIS A 645 2.94 14.63 41.55
N LEU A 646 2.59 15.63 42.36
CA LEU A 646 3.19 15.86 43.68
C LEU A 646 2.92 14.70 44.67
N CYS A 647 1.82 13.98 44.48
CA CYS A 647 1.47 12.75 45.21
C CYS A 647 1.96 11.46 44.54
N GLY A 648 2.53 11.53 43.33
CA GLY A 648 2.83 10.36 42.52
C GLY A 648 1.60 9.63 41.97
N ALA A 649 0.45 10.30 41.95
CA ALA A 649 -0.80 9.80 41.40
C ALA A 649 -0.85 9.97 39.87
N VAL A 650 -1.62 9.10 39.24
CA VAL A 650 -1.88 9.04 37.80
C VAL A 650 -3.13 9.84 37.50
N TYR A 651 -3.05 10.92 36.71
CA TYR A 651 -4.26 11.68 36.39
C TYR A 651 -5.07 11.02 35.26
N VAL A 652 -6.39 11.08 35.39
CA VAL A 652 -7.37 10.53 34.45
C VAL A 652 -8.35 11.64 34.07
N PRO A 653 -8.13 12.35 32.96
CA PRO A 653 -8.93 13.50 32.60
C PRO A 653 -10.22 13.09 31.87
N VAL A 654 -11.33 13.75 32.19
CA VAL A 654 -12.64 13.52 31.58
C VAL A 654 -13.29 14.85 31.23
N SER A 655 -13.93 14.95 30.06
CA SER A 655 -14.59 16.18 29.62
C SER A 655 -15.83 16.50 30.45
N MET A 656 -16.14 17.78 30.60
CA MET A 656 -17.40 18.26 31.18
C MET A 656 -18.62 17.70 30.42
N ASP A 657 -18.53 17.61 29.09
CA ASP A 657 -19.63 17.13 28.21
C ASP A 657 -19.76 15.60 28.14
N THR A 658 -19.07 14.86 29.01
CA THR A 658 -19.09 13.38 28.97
C THR A 658 -20.45 12.86 29.44
N PRO A 659 -21.21 12.11 28.62
CA PRO A 659 -22.53 11.62 29.02
C PRO A 659 -22.49 10.76 30.29
N PRO A 660 -23.51 10.82 31.17
CA PRO A 660 -23.50 10.11 32.46
C PRO A 660 -23.21 8.61 32.36
N GLY A 661 -23.79 7.92 31.36
CA GLY A 661 -23.54 6.50 31.13
C GLY A 661 -22.08 6.19 30.78
N ARG A 662 -21.44 7.05 29.97
CA ARG A 662 -20.02 6.91 29.61
C ARG A 662 -19.11 7.25 30.78
N LEU A 663 -19.45 8.29 31.55
CA LEU A 663 -18.72 8.69 32.75
C LEU A 663 -18.73 7.58 33.81
N GLN A 664 -19.87 6.93 34.04
CA GLN A 664 -19.98 5.78 34.93
C GLN A 664 -19.10 4.59 34.46
N ALA A 665 -19.06 4.32 33.15
CA ALA A 665 -18.19 3.28 32.59
C ALA A 665 -16.69 3.61 32.77
N LEU A 666 -16.29 4.87 32.54
CA LEU A 666 -14.93 5.35 32.77
C LEU A 666 -14.51 5.21 34.24
N ILE A 667 -15.38 5.54 35.19
CA ILE A 667 -15.09 5.39 36.64
C ILE A 667 -14.88 3.91 37.00
N VAL A 668 -15.74 3.01 36.50
CA VAL A 668 -15.62 1.55 36.73
C VAL A 668 -14.30 1.00 36.15
N GLN A 669 -13.90 1.46 34.96
CA GLN A 669 -12.70 0.99 34.28
C GLN A 669 -11.41 1.57 34.87
N ALA A 670 -11.39 2.87 35.16
CA ALA A 670 -10.24 3.56 35.74
C ALA A 670 -10.00 3.17 37.21
N GLN A 671 -11.06 2.89 37.98
CA GLN A 671 -10.99 2.70 39.44
C GLN A 671 -10.19 3.84 40.13
N PRO A 672 -10.69 5.09 40.04
CA PRO A 672 -10.06 6.22 40.69
C PRO A 672 -10.18 6.12 42.21
N LYS A 673 -9.18 6.64 42.91
CA LYS A 673 -9.13 6.76 44.37
C LYS A 673 -9.81 8.04 44.86
N ALA A 674 -9.81 9.09 44.03
CA ALA A 674 -10.47 10.37 44.28
C ALA A 674 -10.93 11.02 42.96
N LEU A 675 -11.82 12.00 43.07
CA LEU A 675 -12.38 12.81 42.00
C LEU A 675 -12.15 14.31 42.29
N MET A 676 -11.50 15.03 41.39
CA MET A 676 -11.39 16.48 41.41
C MET A 676 -12.48 17.13 40.56
N GLN A 677 -13.23 18.06 41.17
CA GLN A 677 -14.30 18.84 40.54
C GLN A 677 -14.29 20.28 41.05
N SER A 678 -14.89 21.19 40.29
CA SER A 678 -15.16 22.56 40.74
C SER A 678 -16.06 22.57 41.99
N SER A 679 -15.92 23.59 42.82
CA SER A 679 -16.82 23.84 43.95
C SER A 679 -18.28 23.88 43.51
N GLY A 680 -19.19 23.39 44.34
CA GLY A 680 -20.65 23.40 44.08
C GLY A 680 -21.16 22.44 42.98
N ALA A 681 -20.31 21.83 42.15
CA ALA A 681 -20.72 20.80 41.18
C ALA A 681 -21.50 19.64 41.85
N PRO A 682 -22.42 18.95 41.16
CA PRO A 682 -23.12 17.79 41.73
C PRO A 682 -22.15 16.60 41.95
N ALA A 683 -22.44 15.77 42.95
CA ALA A 683 -21.68 14.54 43.20
C ALA A 683 -22.02 13.49 42.15
N ILE A 684 -21.00 13.01 41.42
CA ILE A 684 -21.17 12.15 40.24
C ILE A 684 -21.15 10.66 40.60
N GLN A 685 -20.43 10.28 41.66
CA GLN A 685 -20.32 8.89 42.12
C GLN A 685 -20.43 8.86 43.66
N PRO A 686 -21.50 8.27 44.22
CA PRO A 686 -21.59 8.04 45.66
C PRO A 686 -20.40 7.18 46.16
N GLY A 687 -19.75 7.61 47.24
CA GLY A 687 -18.65 6.88 47.89
C GLY A 687 -17.24 7.13 47.32
N LEU A 688 -17.09 7.86 46.21
CA LEU A 688 -15.78 8.29 45.72
C LEU A 688 -15.40 9.62 46.40
N PRO A 689 -14.24 9.73 47.09
CA PRO A 689 -13.80 11.00 47.70
C PRO A 689 -13.71 12.12 46.68
N ARG A 690 -14.49 13.18 46.89
CA ARG A 690 -14.46 14.39 46.07
C ARG A 690 -13.53 15.42 46.70
N ILE A 691 -12.68 16.01 45.87
CA ILE A 691 -11.79 17.12 46.22
C ILE A 691 -12.26 18.34 45.41
N ASP A 692 -12.45 19.45 46.11
CA ASP A 692 -12.69 20.75 45.49
C ASP A 692 -11.39 21.25 44.85
N ALA A 693 -11.41 21.49 43.54
CA ALA A 693 -10.28 22.00 42.79
C ALA A 693 -10.21 23.54 42.74
N GLY A 694 -11.09 24.25 43.46
CA GLY A 694 -11.08 25.70 43.57
C GLY A 694 -9.75 26.27 44.09
N ALA A 695 -9.52 27.56 43.84
CA ALA A 695 -8.34 28.26 44.35
C ALA A 695 -8.41 28.31 45.89
N PRO A 696 -7.30 28.04 46.61
CA PRO A 696 -7.29 28.04 48.06
C PRO A 696 -7.59 29.45 48.60
N THR A 697 -8.53 29.54 49.53
CA THR A 697 -8.89 30.78 50.23
C THR A 697 -8.12 30.99 51.54
N ALA A 698 -7.43 29.94 52.01
CA ALA A 698 -6.55 29.97 53.17
C ALA A 698 -5.08 30.04 52.74
N ALA A 699 -4.22 30.54 53.64
CA ALA A 699 -2.77 30.52 53.44
C ALA A 699 -2.24 29.07 53.28
N PRO A 700 -1.09 28.86 52.60
CA PRO A 700 -0.47 27.55 52.50
C PRO A 700 -0.24 26.94 53.89
N SER A 701 -0.38 25.62 54.01
CA SER A 701 -0.02 24.94 55.26
C SER A 701 1.50 24.88 55.40
N ASP A 702 2.04 25.34 56.52
CA ASP A 702 3.47 25.23 56.88
C ASP A 702 3.96 23.77 57.05
N THR A 703 3.09 22.77 56.84
CA THR A 703 3.46 21.36 56.88
C THR A 703 4.41 21.02 55.73
N PRO A 704 5.68 20.62 55.98
CA PRO A 704 6.63 20.35 54.91
C PRO A 704 6.19 19.15 54.06
N MET A 705 5.66 19.40 52.86
CA MET A 705 5.20 18.34 51.99
C MET A 705 6.35 17.81 51.13
N THR A 706 6.97 16.71 51.56
CA THR A 706 7.91 15.96 50.71
C THR A 706 7.17 15.36 49.51
N ALA A 707 7.66 15.60 48.30
CA ALA A 707 7.13 14.98 47.09
C ALA A 707 7.29 13.44 47.15
N ALA A 708 6.38 12.70 46.50
CA ALA A 708 6.49 11.24 46.45
C ALA A 708 7.76 10.79 45.67
N PRO A 709 8.37 9.65 46.03
CA PRO A 709 9.53 9.10 45.31
C PRO A 709 9.10 8.49 43.97
N ILE A 710 9.01 9.34 42.95
CA ILE A 710 8.52 8.97 41.62
C ILE A 710 9.70 8.70 40.69
N HIS A 711 9.64 7.58 39.98
CA HIS A 711 10.58 7.22 38.92
C HIS A 711 9.96 7.46 37.54
N GLY A 712 10.82 7.64 36.53
CA GLY A 712 10.38 7.92 35.16
C GLY A 712 9.48 6.82 34.55
N ASP A 713 9.61 5.57 35.02
CA ASP A 713 8.81 4.44 34.54
C ASP A 713 7.40 4.36 35.16
N HIS A 714 7.12 5.13 36.21
CA HIS A 714 5.77 5.22 36.76
C HIS A 714 4.81 5.85 35.75
N ALA A 715 3.54 5.44 35.78
CA ALA A 715 2.50 6.03 34.96
C ALA A 715 2.31 7.51 35.32
N ALA A 716 2.32 8.38 34.31
CA ALA A 716 1.99 9.78 34.43
C ALA A 716 0.47 9.99 34.31
N TYR A 717 -0.15 9.38 33.29
CA TYR A 717 -1.56 9.53 32.99
C TYR A 717 -2.17 8.27 32.38
N ILE A 718 -3.50 8.21 32.42
CA ILE A 718 -4.29 7.30 31.58
C ILE A 718 -5.28 8.12 30.75
N LEU A 719 -5.13 8.09 29.43
CA LEU A 719 -6.07 8.73 28.50
C LEU A 719 -6.99 7.68 27.90
N PHE A 720 -8.31 7.86 28.05
CA PHE A 720 -9.30 6.95 27.49
C PHE A 720 -9.68 7.33 26.06
N THR A 721 -9.35 6.46 25.12
CA THR A 721 -9.70 6.60 23.70
C THR A 721 -10.86 5.69 23.33
N SER A 722 -11.44 5.92 22.15
CA SER A 722 -12.44 5.03 21.54
C SER A 722 -11.91 3.60 21.36
N GLY A 723 -12.79 2.61 21.45
CA GLY A 723 -12.42 1.18 21.38
C GLY A 723 -13.40 0.35 20.56
N SER A 724 -12.85 -0.43 19.62
CA SER A 724 -13.59 -1.18 18.59
C SER A 724 -14.64 -2.19 19.10
N THR A 725 -14.63 -2.56 20.39
CA THR A 725 -15.61 -3.49 20.99
C THR A 725 -16.72 -2.80 21.79
N GLY A 726 -16.90 -1.48 21.67
CA GLY A 726 -17.93 -0.74 22.41
C GLY A 726 -17.49 -0.17 23.77
N THR A 727 -16.30 -0.54 24.25
CA THR A 727 -15.75 -0.06 25.53
C THR A 727 -14.52 0.83 25.31
N PRO A 728 -14.37 1.96 26.03
CA PRO A 728 -13.17 2.78 25.98
C PRO A 728 -11.90 1.96 26.28
N LYS A 729 -10.75 2.42 25.77
CA LYS A 729 -9.45 1.83 26.11
C LYS A 729 -8.56 2.91 26.73
N GLY A 730 -8.13 2.67 27.98
CA GLY A 730 -7.24 3.59 28.70
C GLY A 730 -5.80 3.34 28.30
N VAL A 731 -5.13 4.30 27.67
CA VAL A 731 -3.71 4.20 27.32
C VAL A 731 -2.87 4.63 28.52
N GLU A 732 -2.08 3.71 29.08
CA GLU A 732 -1.23 3.98 30.24
C GLU A 732 0.16 4.48 29.80
N MET A 733 0.43 5.76 30.05
CA MET A 733 1.67 6.41 29.62
C MET A 733 2.61 6.66 30.79
N THR A 734 3.91 6.44 30.61
CA THR A 734 4.94 6.69 31.63
C THR A 734 5.48 8.12 31.57
N HIS A 735 6.08 8.60 32.67
CA HIS A 735 6.78 9.89 32.67
C HIS A 735 7.91 9.93 31.62
N ASN A 736 8.68 8.86 31.49
CA ASN A 736 9.81 8.73 30.58
C ASN A 736 9.42 8.93 29.12
N ALA A 737 8.33 8.29 28.68
CA ALA A 737 7.85 8.37 27.32
C ALA A 737 7.48 9.82 26.94
N VAL A 738 6.77 10.52 27.82
CA VAL A 738 6.42 11.94 27.63
C VAL A 738 7.68 12.83 27.68
N ARG A 739 8.56 12.64 28.68
CA ARG A 739 9.81 13.42 28.81
C ARG A 739 10.70 13.27 27.57
N ASN A 740 10.72 12.11 26.94
CA ASN A 740 11.41 11.91 25.66
C ASN A 740 10.89 12.85 24.56
N THR A 741 9.57 12.88 24.33
CA THR A 741 8.95 13.77 23.34
C THR A 741 9.22 15.24 23.66
N LEU A 742 9.04 15.67 24.91
CA LEU A 742 9.22 17.09 25.29
C LEU A 742 10.67 17.57 25.17
N ASP A 743 11.65 16.74 25.52
CA ASP A 743 13.07 17.11 25.42
C ASP A 743 13.55 17.16 23.96
N ASP A 744 13.03 16.27 23.10
CA ASP A 744 13.31 16.30 21.65
C ASP A 744 12.70 17.54 20.97
N MET A 745 11.45 17.90 21.30
CA MET A 745 10.83 19.15 20.82
C MET A 745 11.64 20.37 21.22
N ARG A 746 12.11 20.43 22.47
CA ARG A 746 12.98 21.53 22.95
C ARG A 746 14.30 21.58 22.19
N GLN A 747 14.92 20.43 21.94
CA GLN A 747 16.20 20.34 21.22
C GLN A 747 16.08 20.80 19.76
N ARG A 748 14.95 20.52 19.08
CA ARG A 748 14.73 20.87 17.68
C ARG A 748 14.26 22.31 17.46
N PHE A 749 13.38 22.80 18.32
CA PHE A 749 12.61 24.03 18.08
C PHE A 749 12.86 25.11 19.14
N GLY A 750 13.80 24.90 20.05
CA GLY A 750 14.02 25.78 21.21
C GLY A 750 12.92 25.64 22.26
N GLY A 751 13.01 26.46 23.30
CA GLY A 751 12.08 26.42 24.42
C GLY A 751 12.70 27.04 25.66
N ASP A 752 12.27 28.24 26.01
CA ASP A 752 12.78 29.00 27.15
C ASP A 752 11.67 29.70 27.94
N GLY A 753 12.03 30.69 28.76
CA GLY A 753 11.10 31.38 29.65
C GLY A 753 10.26 32.48 29.01
N ASP A 754 10.61 32.90 27.80
CA ASP A 754 9.92 33.99 27.10
C ASP A 754 8.80 33.42 26.22
N ASP A 755 8.83 32.10 25.96
CA ASP A 755 7.78 31.39 25.26
C ASP A 755 6.41 31.40 25.97
N ARG A 756 5.36 31.57 25.18
CA ARG A 756 3.95 31.56 25.61
C ARG A 756 3.16 30.61 24.71
N VAL A 757 2.66 29.52 25.28
CA VAL A 757 1.85 28.52 24.57
C VAL A 757 0.37 28.84 24.74
N PHE A 758 -0.37 28.92 23.64
CA PHE A 758 -1.84 29.01 23.70
C PHE A 758 -2.44 27.61 23.80
N ALA A 759 -2.87 27.24 25.00
CA ALA A 759 -3.28 25.88 25.34
C ALA A 759 -4.68 25.59 24.82
N LEU A 760 -4.84 25.30 23.53
CA LEU A 760 -6.14 24.99 22.91
C LEU A 760 -6.61 23.55 23.17
N SER A 761 -5.71 22.61 23.39
CA SER A 761 -6.06 21.19 23.52
C SER A 761 -6.87 20.91 24.78
N ALA A 762 -7.98 20.16 24.68
CA ALA A 762 -8.72 19.71 25.87
C ALA A 762 -7.92 18.64 26.61
N LEU A 763 -8.00 18.61 27.95
CA LEU A 763 -7.13 17.76 28.79
C LEU A 763 -7.29 16.25 28.53
N ASN A 764 -8.43 15.82 27.99
CA ASN A 764 -8.68 14.44 27.58
C ASN A 764 -8.09 14.07 26.21
N PHE A 765 -7.33 14.96 25.58
CA PHE A 765 -6.51 14.68 24.39
C PHE A 765 -5.02 14.81 24.74
N ASP A 766 -4.18 13.96 24.14
CA ASP A 766 -2.73 13.90 24.35
C ASP A 766 -1.99 15.19 23.99
N LEU A 767 -2.46 15.97 23.02
CA LEU A 767 -1.88 17.27 22.68
C LEU A 767 -1.80 18.24 23.89
N SER A 768 -2.72 18.13 24.84
CA SER A 768 -2.72 18.95 26.07
C SER A 768 -1.53 18.69 27.00
N VAL A 769 -0.88 17.53 26.86
CA VAL A 769 0.31 17.15 27.62
C VAL A 769 1.49 18.05 27.22
N TYR A 770 1.60 18.42 25.94
CA TYR A 770 2.56 19.43 25.51
C TYR A 770 2.17 20.81 26.03
N ASP A 771 0.91 21.22 25.83
CA ASP A 771 0.39 22.54 26.24
C ASP A 771 0.64 22.85 27.72
N LEU A 772 0.62 21.82 28.58
CA LEU A 772 0.87 21.94 30.01
C LEU A 772 2.36 21.79 30.37
N PHE A 773 2.99 20.66 30.03
CA PHE A 773 4.31 20.33 30.58
C PHE A 773 5.48 20.97 29.84
N ALA A 774 5.35 21.29 28.56
CA ALA A 774 6.44 21.93 27.79
C ALA A 774 6.77 23.33 28.32
N PRO A 775 5.84 24.32 28.33
CA PRO A 775 6.16 25.67 28.78
C PRO A 775 6.58 25.70 30.26
N LEU A 776 5.91 24.93 31.13
CA LEU A 776 6.22 24.86 32.55
C LEU A 776 7.61 24.27 32.84
N ALA A 777 8.09 23.33 32.03
CA ALA A 777 9.44 22.80 32.17
C ALA A 777 10.53 23.79 31.69
N TRP A 778 10.20 24.67 30.75
CA TRP A 778 11.16 25.59 30.13
C TRP A 778 11.27 26.94 30.87
N GLY A 779 10.31 27.26 31.75
CA GLY A 779 10.22 28.52 32.48
C GLY A 779 9.25 29.53 31.83
N GLY A 780 8.54 29.08 30.78
CA GLY A 780 7.59 29.85 29.98
C GLY A 780 6.21 29.93 30.62
N GLY A 781 5.23 30.41 29.85
CA GLY A 781 3.86 30.62 30.32
C GLY A 781 2.81 29.93 29.46
N ILE A 782 1.68 29.60 30.07
CA ILE A 782 0.48 29.07 29.43
C ILE A 782 -0.57 30.17 29.33
N VAL A 783 -1.15 30.37 28.16
CA VAL A 783 -2.31 31.26 27.94
C VAL A 783 -3.54 30.39 27.71
N MET A 784 -4.53 30.50 28.59
CA MET A 784 -5.75 29.69 28.55
C MET A 784 -6.89 30.44 27.81
N PRO A 785 -7.57 29.81 26.83
CA PRO A 785 -8.79 30.37 26.25
C PRO A 785 -9.94 30.39 27.27
N SER A 786 -10.96 31.25 27.04
CA SER A 786 -12.23 31.21 27.79
C SER A 786 -12.91 29.84 27.69
N GLU A 787 -13.55 29.41 28.77
CA GLU A 787 -14.53 28.32 28.75
C GLU A 787 -15.63 28.62 27.70
N GLY A 788 -15.93 27.67 26.83
CA GLY A 788 -16.89 27.86 25.73
C GLY A 788 -16.33 28.58 24.49
N SER A 789 -15.04 28.97 24.49
CA SER A 789 -14.36 29.60 23.35
C SER A 789 -13.47 28.64 22.55
N GLU A 790 -13.65 27.32 22.71
CA GLU A 790 -12.86 26.27 22.05
C GLU A 790 -13.02 26.22 20.53
N ARG A 791 -13.84 27.11 19.95
CA ARG A 791 -13.98 27.36 18.51
C ARG A 791 -14.09 28.84 18.12
N ASP A 792 -13.62 29.77 18.94
CA ASP A 792 -13.79 31.22 18.72
C ASP A 792 -12.50 31.90 18.19
N PRO A 793 -12.30 32.02 16.86
CA PRO A 793 -11.10 32.63 16.28
C PRO A 793 -10.93 34.12 16.60
N GLU A 794 -12.00 34.87 16.86
CA GLU A 794 -11.91 36.27 17.28
C GLU A 794 -11.34 36.37 18.69
N HIS A 795 -11.85 35.55 19.61
CA HIS A 795 -11.28 35.44 20.96
C HIS A 795 -9.82 35.00 20.91
N TRP A 796 -9.48 34.00 20.09
CA TRP A 796 -8.10 33.52 19.95
C TRP A 796 -7.16 34.60 19.41
N HIS A 797 -7.53 35.30 18.34
CA HIS A 797 -6.74 36.38 17.76
C HIS A 797 -6.39 37.44 18.82
N ARG A 798 -7.40 37.90 19.58
CA ARG A 798 -7.21 38.85 20.68
C ARG A 798 -6.28 38.33 21.76
N GLN A 799 -6.42 37.07 22.18
CA GLN A 799 -5.55 36.42 23.18
C GLN A 799 -4.10 36.31 22.69
N LEU A 800 -3.90 35.92 21.42
CA LEU A 800 -2.60 35.79 20.76
C LEU A 800 -1.80 37.10 20.76
N HIS A 801 -2.48 38.22 20.46
CA HIS A 801 -1.90 39.56 20.48
C HIS A 801 -1.68 40.06 21.91
N THR A 802 -2.67 39.94 22.79
CA THR A 802 -2.64 40.50 24.16
C THR A 802 -1.57 39.87 25.04
N HIS A 803 -1.31 38.57 24.89
CA HIS A 803 -0.45 37.81 25.80
C HIS A 803 0.89 37.37 25.20
N GLY A 804 1.27 37.85 24.01
CA GLY A 804 2.58 37.53 23.46
C GLY A 804 2.74 36.06 23.03
N VAL A 805 1.67 35.40 22.56
CA VAL A 805 1.69 33.95 22.24
C VAL A 805 2.71 33.59 21.16
N THR A 806 3.80 32.93 21.56
CA THR A 806 4.89 32.52 20.66
C THR A 806 4.67 31.16 20.02
N ILE A 807 3.89 30.28 20.68
CA ILE A 807 3.67 28.90 20.23
C ILE A 807 2.16 28.60 20.15
N TRP A 808 1.74 28.14 18.97
CA TRP A 808 0.43 27.56 18.73
C TRP A 808 0.54 26.04 18.60
N ASN A 809 -0.37 25.29 19.23
CA ASN A 809 -0.47 23.84 19.10
C ASN A 809 -1.93 23.43 18.91
N SER A 810 -2.26 22.76 17.79
CA SER A 810 -3.63 22.34 17.51
C SER A 810 -3.74 21.23 16.46
N VAL A 811 -4.98 20.77 16.23
CA VAL A 811 -5.34 20.09 14.98
C VAL A 811 -5.45 21.11 13.82
N PRO A 812 -5.23 20.71 12.55
CA PRO A 812 -5.15 21.65 11.43
C PRO A 812 -6.43 22.46 11.21
N ALA A 813 -7.59 21.87 11.48
CA ALA A 813 -8.90 22.52 11.33
C ALA A 813 -9.11 23.74 12.25
N LEU A 814 -8.45 23.80 13.42
CA LEU A 814 -8.56 24.97 14.30
C LEU A 814 -7.67 26.12 13.81
N LEU A 815 -6.46 25.82 13.33
CA LEU A 815 -5.60 26.84 12.71
C LEU A 815 -6.24 27.37 11.41
N ASP A 816 -6.76 26.49 10.55
CA ASP A 816 -7.44 26.89 9.31
C ASP A 816 -8.62 27.81 9.59
N MET A 817 -9.37 27.57 10.67
CA MET A 817 -10.45 28.45 11.11
C MET A 817 -9.96 29.83 11.54
N LEU A 818 -8.82 29.93 12.24
CA LEU A 818 -8.18 31.20 12.60
C LEU A 818 -7.63 31.93 11.37
N VAL A 819 -6.91 31.24 10.49
CA VAL A 819 -6.34 31.79 9.25
C VAL A 819 -7.46 32.34 8.36
N THR A 820 -8.54 31.58 8.18
CA THR A 820 -9.71 31.98 7.40
C THR A 820 -10.42 33.20 8.00
N TRP A 821 -10.55 33.28 9.33
CA TRP A 821 -11.08 34.46 9.99
C TRP A 821 -10.18 35.69 9.76
N CYS A 822 -8.86 35.53 9.90
CA CYS A 822 -7.89 36.61 9.70
C CYS A 822 -7.93 37.15 8.26
N GLU A 823 -7.97 36.26 7.26
CA GLU A 823 -8.12 36.65 5.84
C GLU A 823 -9.43 37.42 5.60
N ALA A 824 -10.55 36.97 6.16
CA ALA A 824 -11.85 37.63 6.01
C ALA A 824 -11.91 39.01 6.70
N GLN A 825 -11.21 39.19 7.82
CA GLN A 825 -11.13 40.46 8.56
C GLN A 825 -9.95 41.35 8.12
N GLN A 826 -9.15 40.92 7.14
CA GLN A 826 -7.89 41.57 6.73
C GLN A 826 -6.90 41.80 7.91
N ALA A 827 -6.95 40.92 8.91
CA ALA A 827 -6.15 41.01 10.12
C ALA A 827 -4.86 40.17 10.02
N THR A 828 -3.78 40.64 10.65
CA THR A 828 -2.52 39.88 10.79
C THR A 828 -2.49 39.08 12.10
N LEU A 829 -1.67 38.03 12.11
CA LEU A 829 -1.28 37.34 13.34
C LEU A 829 -0.08 38.06 13.98
N PRO A 830 0.22 37.80 15.27
CA PRO A 830 1.27 38.53 15.95
C PRO A 830 2.68 38.15 15.45
N GLU A 831 3.58 39.13 15.35
CA GLU A 831 4.94 38.94 14.85
C GLU A 831 5.80 37.98 15.70
N HIS A 832 5.47 37.87 17.00
CA HIS A 832 6.12 36.99 17.97
C HIS A 832 5.68 35.52 17.87
N LEU A 833 4.65 35.19 17.07
CA LEU A 833 4.26 33.80 16.79
C LEU A 833 5.35 33.13 15.95
N ARG A 834 6.22 32.35 16.60
CA ARG A 834 7.41 31.73 15.99
C ARG A 834 7.20 30.28 15.58
N LEU A 835 6.25 29.58 16.19
CA LEU A 835 6.09 28.13 16.05
C LEU A 835 4.63 27.71 16.05
N VAL A 836 4.24 26.93 15.04
CA VAL A 836 2.89 26.40 14.84
C VAL A 836 3.00 24.89 14.69
N LEU A 837 2.54 24.16 15.70
CA LEU A 837 2.56 22.72 15.79
C LEU A 837 1.21 22.16 15.34
N LEU A 838 1.20 21.35 14.28
CA LEU A 838 -0.01 20.78 13.69
C LEU A 838 0.04 19.26 13.70
N SER A 839 -1.00 18.63 14.24
CA SER A 839 -1.07 17.17 14.36
C SER A 839 -2.49 16.63 14.48
N GLY A 840 -2.66 15.32 14.56
CA GLY A 840 -3.93 14.67 14.84
C GLY A 840 -4.82 14.45 13.61
N ASP A 841 -4.75 15.27 12.56
CA ASP A 841 -5.46 15.07 11.28
C ASP A 841 -4.60 15.53 10.08
N TRP A 842 -5.09 15.31 8.87
CA TRP A 842 -4.45 15.79 7.64
C TRP A 842 -4.31 17.33 7.60
N ILE A 843 -3.15 17.81 7.20
CA ILE A 843 -2.88 19.24 6.98
C ILE A 843 -3.12 19.56 5.49
N PRO A 844 -3.99 20.52 5.13
CA PRO A 844 -4.16 20.95 3.75
C PRO A 844 -2.89 21.58 3.17
N LEU A 845 -2.54 21.26 1.92
CA LEU A 845 -1.36 21.79 1.22
C LEU A 845 -1.35 23.33 1.13
N GLU A 846 -2.52 23.94 1.02
CA GLU A 846 -2.70 25.40 0.93
C GLU A 846 -2.43 26.13 2.27
N LEU A 847 -2.55 25.43 3.41
CA LEU A 847 -2.57 26.06 4.73
C LEU A 847 -1.22 26.71 5.10
N PRO A 848 -0.04 26.09 4.83
CA PRO A 848 1.24 26.77 4.99
C PRO A 848 1.40 28.06 4.19
N GLY A 849 0.99 28.05 2.91
CA GLY A 849 1.07 29.23 2.03
C GLY A 849 0.17 30.37 2.49
N ARG A 850 -1.00 30.06 3.06
CA ARG A 850 -1.92 31.03 3.65
C ARG A 850 -1.39 31.59 4.97
N LEU A 851 -0.96 30.73 5.90
CA LEU A 851 -0.44 31.16 7.20
C LEU A 851 0.80 32.07 7.04
N ARG A 852 1.71 31.77 6.10
CA ARG A 852 2.91 32.59 5.85
C ARG A 852 2.60 34.04 5.50
N LYS A 853 1.45 34.32 4.85
CA LYS A 853 1.01 35.69 4.53
C LYS A 853 0.57 36.47 5.77
N LEU A 854 0.11 35.77 6.81
CA LEU A 854 -0.40 36.35 8.06
C LEU A 854 0.65 36.40 9.19
N ALA A 855 1.59 35.45 9.18
CA ALA A 855 2.67 35.29 10.15
C ALA A 855 3.96 34.84 9.43
N PRO A 856 4.71 35.74 8.76
CA PRO A 856 5.87 35.36 7.95
C PRO A 856 7.03 34.76 8.76
N ASN A 857 7.09 35.00 10.06
CA ASN A 857 8.10 34.47 10.98
C ASN A 857 7.73 33.09 11.57
N ALA A 858 6.50 32.61 11.36
CA ALA A 858 6.01 31.38 11.97
C ALA A 858 6.48 30.14 11.20
N ARG A 859 7.24 29.26 11.87
CA ARG A 859 7.53 27.92 11.35
C ARG A 859 6.36 26.98 11.60
N ILE A 860 6.02 26.18 10.61
CA ILE A 860 4.94 25.20 10.68
C ILE A 860 5.56 23.81 10.76
N ILE A 861 5.35 23.12 11.88
CA ILE A 861 5.85 21.76 12.07
C ILE A 861 4.65 20.82 12.02
N ALA A 862 4.63 19.96 11.01
CA ALA A 862 3.72 18.84 10.96
C ALA A 862 4.26 17.74 11.87
N LEU A 863 3.40 17.25 12.77
CA LEU A 863 3.72 16.23 13.76
C LEU A 863 2.70 15.09 13.69
N GLY A 864 3.17 13.86 13.81
CA GLY A 864 2.36 12.66 13.74
C GLY A 864 2.74 11.66 14.82
N GLY A 865 1.76 10.85 15.22
CA GLY A 865 1.89 9.92 16.34
C GLY A 865 0.55 9.28 16.67
N ALA A 866 0.52 8.60 17.81
CA ALA A 866 -0.67 8.02 18.40
C ALA A 866 -0.62 8.26 19.92
N THR A 867 -1.78 8.24 20.58
CA THR A 867 -1.87 8.31 22.05
C THR A 867 -1.05 7.20 22.71
N GLU A 868 -0.98 6.04 22.06
CA GLU A 868 -0.15 4.87 22.40
C GLU A 868 1.37 5.10 22.27
N ALA A 869 1.83 6.27 21.81
CA ALA A 869 3.23 6.59 21.53
C ALA A 869 3.66 8.03 21.96
N ALA A 870 3.14 8.50 23.10
CA ALA A 870 3.53 9.75 23.76
C ALA A 870 3.42 11.02 22.90
N ILE A 871 2.17 11.35 22.52
CA ILE A 871 1.76 12.54 21.75
C ILE A 871 2.21 12.45 20.29
N TRP A 872 3.53 12.50 20.06
CA TRP A 872 4.15 12.53 18.74
C TRP A 872 5.35 11.60 18.68
N SER A 873 5.53 11.00 17.52
CA SER A 873 6.64 10.09 17.22
C SER A 873 7.40 10.49 15.96
N ASN A 874 6.88 11.39 15.12
CA ASN A 874 7.57 12.03 13.99
C ASN A 874 7.46 13.56 13.98
N TRP A 875 8.25 14.17 13.09
CA TRP A 875 8.14 15.56 12.68
C TRP A 875 8.52 15.75 11.20
N GLN A 876 7.92 16.78 10.59
CA GLN A 876 8.28 17.34 9.29
C GLN A 876 8.24 18.87 9.41
N ASP A 877 9.24 19.58 8.89
CA ASP A 877 9.07 21.02 8.65
C ASP A 877 8.16 21.20 7.42
N ALA A 878 6.98 21.75 7.66
CA ALA A 878 5.93 21.98 6.67
C ALA A 878 5.74 23.49 6.41
N THR A 879 6.70 24.33 6.81
CA THR A 879 6.74 25.75 6.45
C THR A 879 6.80 25.91 4.92
N GLU A 880 7.55 25.02 4.27
CA GLU A 880 7.60 24.82 2.82
C GLU A 880 7.32 23.36 2.47
N VAL A 881 6.44 23.15 1.48
CA VAL A 881 6.03 21.84 0.99
C VAL A 881 6.21 21.89 -0.53
N PRO A 882 7.00 20.99 -1.15
CA PRO A 882 7.16 20.99 -2.59
C PRO A 882 5.87 20.63 -3.32
N ASP A 883 5.61 21.29 -4.46
CA ASP A 883 4.35 21.23 -5.23
C ASP A 883 3.96 19.82 -5.73
N ASP A 884 4.91 18.86 -5.74
CA ASP A 884 4.72 17.49 -6.19
C ASP A 884 4.17 16.53 -5.13
N TRP A 885 4.03 16.98 -3.87
CA TRP A 885 3.49 16.16 -2.79
C TRP A 885 1.95 16.14 -2.79
N PRO A 886 1.30 14.95 -2.81
CA PRO A 886 -0.16 14.85 -2.75
C PRO A 886 -0.74 15.25 -1.37
N SER A 887 0.11 15.36 -0.36
CA SER A 887 -0.22 15.74 1.02
C SER A 887 1.08 16.01 1.80
N ILE A 888 0.98 16.70 2.94
CA ILE A 888 2.15 16.99 3.77
C ILE A 888 2.71 15.69 4.38
N PRO A 889 4.00 15.35 4.13
CA PRO A 889 4.59 14.14 4.67
C PRO A 889 4.68 14.14 6.19
N TYR A 890 4.75 12.95 6.77
CA TYR A 890 4.97 12.74 8.19
C TYR A 890 6.48 12.76 8.55
N GLY A 891 7.37 12.98 7.58
CA GLY A 891 8.76 13.31 7.85
C GLY A 891 9.56 12.19 8.50
N ARG A 892 10.20 12.47 9.64
CA ARG A 892 11.21 11.60 10.27
C ARG A 892 10.92 11.39 11.75
N PRO A 893 11.36 10.26 12.36
CA PRO A 893 11.14 10.00 13.79
C PRO A 893 11.74 11.07 14.70
N LEU A 894 11.13 11.22 15.88
CA LEU A 894 11.71 11.91 17.03
C LEU A 894 12.88 11.09 17.63
N SER A 895 13.76 11.73 18.40
CA SER A 895 14.88 11.05 19.03
C SER A 895 14.43 9.90 19.94
N ARG A 896 15.19 8.80 19.91
CA ARG A 896 14.93 7.57 20.68
C ARG A 896 13.58 6.90 20.35
N GLN A 897 12.90 7.33 19.29
CA GLN A 897 11.76 6.66 18.69
C GLN A 897 12.14 6.18 17.28
N CYS A 898 11.33 5.28 16.71
CA CYS A 898 11.51 4.82 15.34
C CYS A 898 10.18 4.50 14.68
N TYR A 899 10.18 4.46 13.35
CA TYR A 899 9.12 3.86 12.55
C TYR A 899 9.62 2.64 11.81
N ARG A 900 8.71 1.71 11.55
CA ARG A 900 8.91 0.64 10.56
C ARG A 900 7.69 0.49 9.70
N VAL A 901 7.92 0.36 8.40
CA VAL A 901 6.89 0.07 7.40
C VAL A 901 7.08 -1.38 7.03
N LEU A 902 6.20 -2.25 7.56
CA LEU A 902 6.39 -3.70 7.53
C LEU A 902 5.42 -4.39 6.56
N ASP A 903 5.84 -5.53 5.99
CA ASP A 903 4.92 -6.51 5.40
C ASP A 903 4.23 -7.38 6.47
N ARG A 904 3.28 -8.22 6.05
CA ARG A 904 2.55 -9.15 6.93
C ARG A 904 3.43 -10.21 7.60
N TYR A 905 4.67 -10.35 7.15
CA TYR A 905 5.69 -11.26 7.68
C TYR A 905 6.77 -10.53 8.51
N PHE A 906 6.58 -9.24 8.79
CA PHE A 906 7.46 -8.37 9.56
C PHE A 906 8.84 -8.07 8.90
N HIS A 907 8.90 -8.00 7.57
CA HIS A 907 10.03 -7.43 6.81
C HIS A 907 9.80 -5.97 6.48
N ASP A 908 10.85 -5.14 6.52
CA ASP A 908 10.75 -3.75 6.06
C ASP A 908 10.48 -3.72 4.55
N ARG A 909 9.47 -2.95 4.13
CA ARG A 909 9.14 -2.75 2.71
C ARG A 909 10.21 -1.91 2.02
N PRO A 910 10.60 -2.15 0.75
CA PRO A 910 11.49 -1.25 0.00
C PRO A 910 10.95 0.18 -0.11
N ASP A 911 11.80 1.14 -0.46
CA ASP A 911 11.37 2.53 -0.65
C ASP A 911 10.29 2.64 -1.74
N GLN A 912 9.36 3.56 -1.54
CA GLN A 912 8.15 3.85 -2.32
C GLN A 912 7.05 2.77 -2.28
N VAL A 913 7.28 1.66 -1.58
CA VAL A 913 6.33 0.54 -1.45
C VAL A 913 5.52 0.66 -0.17
N ALA A 914 4.20 0.49 -0.23
CA ALA A 914 3.36 0.62 0.96
C ALA A 914 3.42 -0.60 1.88
N GLY A 915 3.25 -0.36 3.19
CA GLY A 915 3.11 -1.39 4.23
C GLY A 915 2.51 -0.85 5.52
N ASP A 916 2.46 -1.72 6.52
CA ASP A 916 1.84 -1.45 7.82
C ASP A 916 2.80 -0.61 8.68
N LEU A 917 2.33 0.54 9.16
CA LEU A 917 3.11 1.45 9.97
C LEU A 917 3.16 1.00 11.44
N HIS A 918 4.37 0.92 11.96
CA HIS A 918 4.67 0.55 13.33
C HIS A 918 5.55 1.60 14.00
N ILE A 919 5.33 1.85 15.29
CA ILE A 919 6.14 2.77 16.11
C ILE A 919 6.95 1.96 17.12
N GLY A 920 8.20 2.34 17.38
CA GLY A 920 9.04 1.74 18.41
C GLY A 920 9.82 2.79 19.22
N GLY A 921 10.48 2.32 20.29
CA GLY A 921 11.38 3.12 21.12
C GLY A 921 10.72 3.74 22.35
N ALA A 922 11.36 4.79 22.89
CA ALA A 922 11.10 5.34 24.22
C ALA A 922 9.72 5.98 24.40
N GLY A 923 9.06 6.41 23.32
CA GLY A 923 7.72 7.02 23.37
C GLY A 923 6.56 6.05 23.61
N LEU A 924 6.79 4.72 23.54
CA LEU A 924 5.71 3.75 23.64
C LEU A 924 5.04 3.71 25.02
N ALA A 925 3.70 3.68 25.02
CA ALA A 925 2.90 3.40 26.20
C ALA A 925 3.24 2.02 26.81
N ARG A 926 2.99 1.88 28.13
CA ARG A 926 3.11 0.59 28.83
C ARG A 926 2.12 -0.43 28.26
N GLY A 927 0.93 0.03 27.89
CA GLY A 927 -0.13 -0.76 27.26
C GLY A 927 -1.49 -0.12 27.45
N TYR A 928 -2.54 -0.93 27.36
CA TYR A 928 -3.88 -0.54 27.77
C TYR A 928 -4.15 -0.96 29.23
N TRP A 929 -4.60 0.00 30.03
CA TRP A 929 -4.90 -0.15 31.45
C TRP A 929 -5.86 -1.33 31.70
N ARG A 930 -5.34 -2.35 32.41
CA ARG A 930 -6.05 -3.59 32.79
C ARG A 930 -6.62 -4.40 31.60
N ASP A 931 -6.06 -4.22 30.40
CA ASP A 931 -6.44 -4.97 29.20
C ASP A 931 -5.20 -5.62 28.55
N PRO A 932 -4.69 -6.73 29.14
CA PRO A 932 -3.49 -7.40 28.65
C PRO A 932 -3.70 -8.03 27.27
N THR A 933 -4.92 -8.44 26.93
CA THR A 933 -5.27 -9.04 25.64
C THR A 933 -5.09 -8.04 24.51
N ARG A 934 -5.78 -6.88 24.55
CA ARG A 934 -5.57 -5.84 23.53
C ARG A 934 -4.15 -5.28 23.57
N THR A 935 -3.49 -5.30 24.74
CA THR A 935 -2.09 -4.87 24.85
C THR A 935 -1.18 -5.79 24.04
N ALA A 936 -1.33 -7.11 24.11
CA ALA A 936 -0.54 -8.05 23.32
C ALA A 936 -0.87 -7.98 21.81
N GLU A 937 -2.10 -7.67 21.44
CA GLU A 937 -2.52 -7.49 20.05
C GLU A 937 -1.94 -6.21 19.41
N ALA A 938 -1.87 -5.11 20.17
CA ALA A 938 -1.41 -3.81 19.68
C ALA A 938 0.08 -3.56 19.90
N PHE A 939 0.68 -4.10 20.96
CA PHE A 939 2.09 -3.96 21.31
C PHE A 939 2.76 -5.33 21.32
N PHE A 940 3.52 -5.64 20.27
CA PHE A 940 4.21 -6.92 20.10
C PHE A 940 5.72 -6.76 20.13
N THR A 941 6.42 -7.87 20.35
CA THR A 941 7.87 -7.96 20.19
C THR A 941 8.16 -8.44 18.77
N HIS A 942 8.91 -7.65 18.00
CA HIS A 942 9.27 -7.98 16.62
C HIS A 942 10.06 -9.29 16.59
N PRO A 943 9.64 -10.29 15.79
CA PRO A 943 10.10 -11.67 15.97
C PRO A 943 11.54 -11.93 15.54
N ARG A 944 12.24 -10.93 14.97
CA ARG A 944 13.57 -11.12 14.35
C ARG A 944 14.69 -10.35 15.05
N ASP A 945 14.40 -9.16 15.58
CA ASP A 945 15.35 -8.34 16.34
C ASP A 945 14.94 -8.07 17.80
N GLY A 946 13.75 -8.50 18.22
CA GLY A 946 13.28 -8.36 19.60
C GLY A 946 12.80 -6.96 19.97
N GLN A 947 12.67 -6.03 19.02
CA GLN A 947 12.20 -4.68 19.31
C GLN A 947 10.71 -4.67 19.68
N ARG A 948 10.33 -3.99 20.78
CA ARG A 948 8.91 -3.76 21.09
C ARG A 948 8.34 -2.69 20.15
N LEU A 949 7.26 -3.03 19.45
CA LEU A 949 6.58 -2.19 18.47
C LEU A 949 5.08 -2.05 18.79
N TYR A 950 4.53 -0.86 18.57
CA TYR A 950 3.10 -0.59 18.53
C TYR A 950 2.60 -0.62 17.07
N ARG A 951 1.53 -1.35 16.81
CA ARG A 951 0.81 -1.39 15.53
C ARG A 951 -0.22 -0.27 15.48
N THR A 952 -0.01 0.69 14.58
CA THR A 952 -0.83 1.92 14.51
C THR A 952 -2.18 1.73 13.81
N GLY A 953 -2.28 0.73 12.92
CA GLY A 953 -3.39 0.57 11.95
C GLY A 953 -3.30 1.50 10.73
N ASP A 954 -2.23 2.29 10.63
CA ASP A 954 -1.93 3.17 9.50
C ASP A 954 -1.14 2.42 8.41
N ARG A 955 -1.33 2.83 7.16
CA ARG A 955 -0.52 2.42 6.00
C ARG A 955 0.44 3.56 5.65
N ALA A 956 1.69 3.24 5.32
CA ALA A 956 2.72 4.22 5.01
C ALA A 956 3.76 3.66 4.03
N ARG A 957 4.66 4.53 3.54
CA ARG A 957 5.86 4.16 2.78
C ARG A 957 7.03 5.10 3.08
N TYR A 958 8.26 4.60 2.89
CA TYR A 958 9.47 5.43 2.93
C TYR A 958 9.80 5.99 1.55
N TRP A 959 10.31 7.22 1.48
CA TRP A 959 11.00 7.75 0.31
C TRP A 959 12.51 7.54 0.40
N PRO A 960 13.27 7.62 -0.72
CA PRO A 960 14.71 7.33 -0.75
C PRO A 960 15.59 8.20 0.15
N ASP A 961 15.07 9.33 0.63
CA ASP A 961 15.72 10.23 1.60
C ASP A 961 15.37 9.88 3.07
N GLY A 962 14.59 8.82 3.30
CA GLY A 962 14.10 8.41 4.61
C GLY A 962 12.86 9.15 5.09
N THR A 963 12.23 9.99 4.27
CA THR A 963 10.97 10.68 4.60
C THR A 963 9.80 9.70 4.58
N LEU A 964 8.97 9.71 5.61
CA LEU A 964 7.79 8.88 5.76
C LEU A 964 6.55 9.56 5.16
N GLU A 965 5.89 8.89 4.23
CA GLU A 965 4.58 9.28 3.71
C GLU A 965 3.50 8.40 4.34
N PHE A 966 2.47 9.04 4.90
CA PHE A 966 1.26 8.39 5.38
C PHE A 966 0.27 8.23 4.22
N LEU A 967 -0.36 7.06 4.10
CA LEU A 967 -1.23 6.69 2.97
C LEU A 967 -2.70 6.47 3.39
N GLY A 968 -3.03 6.67 4.66
CA GLY A 968 -4.35 6.40 5.23
C GLY A 968 -4.37 5.21 6.20
N ARG A 969 -5.57 4.74 6.57
CA ARG A 969 -5.76 3.65 7.53
C ARG A 969 -6.21 2.35 6.87
N LEU A 970 -5.81 1.23 7.47
CA LEU A 970 -6.17 -0.13 7.06
C LEU A 970 -7.47 -0.62 7.71
N ASP A 971 -7.81 -0.07 8.88
CA ASP A 971 -9.00 -0.41 9.65
C ASP A 971 -10.18 0.52 9.34
N HIS A 972 -11.33 0.24 9.95
CA HIS A 972 -12.52 1.08 9.84
C HIS A 972 -12.48 2.31 10.78
N GLN A 973 -11.32 2.66 11.33
CA GLN A 973 -11.19 3.82 12.18
C GLN A 973 -11.06 5.08 11.32
N VAL A 974 -11.84 6.10 11.67
CA VAL A 974 -11.92 7.33 10.88
C VAL A 974 -11.53 8.54 11.73
N LYS A 975 -10.88 9.50 11.09
CA LYS A 975 -10.66 10.84 11.64
C LYS A 975 -11.72 11.78 11.07
N ILE A 976 -12.49 12.40 11.96
CA ILE A 976 -13.52 13.40 11.63
C ILE A 976 -13.35 14.58 12.58
N GLY A 977 -12.96 15.74 12.05
CA GLY A 977 -12.78 16.96 12.84
C GLY A 977 -11.71 16.84 13.93
N GLY A 978 -10.63 16.09 13.69
CA GLY A 978 -9.61 15.78 14.70
C GLY A 978 -9.99 14.69 15.71
N HIS A 979 -11.22 14.18 15.73
CA HIS A 979 -11.61 13.06 16.58
C HIS A 979 -11.30 11.71 15.92
N ARG A 980 -10.61 10.84 16.66
CA ARG A 980 -10.37 9.43 16.32
C ARG A 980 -11.62 8.63 16.69
N ILE A 981 -12.33 8.09 15.69
CA ILE A 981 -13.63 7.43 15.85
C ILE A 981 -13.54 5.98 15.36
N GLU A 982 -13.80 5.04 16.27
CA GLU A 982 -14.00 3.62 15.95
C GLU A 982 -15.45 3.39 15.50
N LEU A 983 -15.67 3.11 14.21
CA LEU A 983 -17.03 2.77 13.72
C LEU A 983 -17.59 1.53 14.43
N GLY A 984 -16.73 0.58 14.79
CA GLY A 984 -17.08 -0.61 15.57
C GLY A 984 -17.59 -0.31 17.00
N GLU A 985 -17.15 0.79 17.63
CA GLU A 985 -17.69 1.20 18.95
C GLU A 985 -19.17 1.55 18.83
N ILE A 986 -19.52 2.30 17.78
CA ILE A 986 -20.89 2.72 17.49
C ILE A 986 -21.76 1.52 17.10
N GLU A 987 -21.24 0.63 16.24
CA GLU A 987 -21.90 -0.62 15.87
C GLU A 987 -22.17 -1.53 17.07
N ALA A 988 -21.25 -1.58 18.03
CA ALA A 988 -21.39 -2.37 19.25
C ALA A 988 -22.46 -1.79 20.19
N VAL A 989 -22.47 -0.46 20.42
CA VAL A 989 -23.51 0.19 21.24
C VAL A 989 -24.89 0.12 20.56
N LEU A 990 -24.98 0.24 19.24
CA LEU A 990 -26.25 0.00 18.51
C LEU A 990 -26.79 -1.41 18.77
N LYS A 991 -25.93 -2.43 18.74
CA LYS A 991 -26.30 -3.84 19.00
C LYS A 991 -26.69 -4.15 20.45
N THR A 992 -26.45 -3.26 21.42
CA THR A 992 -26.98 -3.43 22.79
C THR A 992 -28.40 -2.90 22.97
N HIS A 993 -28.99 -2.27 21.94
CA HIS A 993 -30.39 -1.86 21.98
C HIS A 993 -31.32 -3.06 21.75
N PRO A 994 -32.34 -3.32 22.59
CA PRO A 994 -33.17 -4.52 22.49
C PRO A 994 -33.88 -4.74 21.14
N GLN A 995 -34.15 -3.67 20.39
CA GLN A 995 -34.83 -3.73 19.09
C GLN A 995 -33.88 -3.82 17.89
N VAL A 996 -32.55 -3.80 18.08
CA VAL A 996 -31.55 -3.81 16.98
C VAL A 996 -30.89 -5.18 16.86
N ARG A 997 -31.26 -5.92 15.82
CA ARG A 997 -30.71 -7.26 15.51
C ARG A 997 -29.33 -7.19 14.86
N GLN A 998 -29.11 -6.22 13.98
CA GLN A 998 -27.83 -5.98 13.32
C GLN A 998 -27.59 -4.48 13.14
N ALA A 999 -26.31 -4.07 13.18
CA ALA A 999 -25.91 -2.70 12.89
C ALA A 999 -24.57 -2.67 12.14
N ALA A 1000 -24.47 -1.76 11.19
CA ALA A 1000 -23.25 -1.35 10.50
C ALA A 1000 -23.16 0.19 10.51
N VAL A 1001 -21.97 0.75 10.63
CA VAL A 1001 -21.75 2.20 10.51
C VAL A 1001 -20.70 2.45 9.43
N THR A 1002 -20.92 3.50 8.64
CA THR A 1002 -19.99 3.95 7.60
C THR A 1002 -19.81 5.46 7.65
N VAL A 1003 -18.80 5.96 6.95
CA VAL A 1003 -18.65 7.39 6.66
C VAL A 1003 -19.05 7.63 5.22
N GLN A 1004 -20.10 8.45 5.02
CA GLN A 1004 -20.38 9.01 3.70
C GLN A 1004 -19.57 10.30 3.51
N SER A 1005 -18.95 10.44 2.34
CA SER A 1005 -18.14 11.60 1.98
C SER A 1005 -18.83 12.40 0.87
N ARG A 1006 -18.89 13.73 1.04
CA ARG A 1006 -19.29 14.72 0.03
C ARG A 1006 -18.13 15.72 -0.13
N PRO A 1007 -18.06 16.52 -1.21
CA PRO A 1007 -17.01 17.54 -1.36
C PRO A 1007 -16.91 18.45 -0.13
N GLY A 1008 -15.84 18.27 0.66
CA GLY A 1008 -15.59 18.99 1.91
C GLY A 1008 -16.30 18.48 3.18
N GLN A 1009 -16.93 17.29 3.19
CA GLN A 1009 -17.57 16.73 4.40
C GLN A 1009 -17.39 15.20 4.52
N LYS A 1010 -17.15 14.73 5.74
CA LYS A 1010 -17.31 13.33 6.18
C LYS A 1010 -18.41 13.27 7.25
N MET A 1011 -19.35 12.33 7.14
CA MET A 1011 -20.44 12.18 8.10
C MET A 1011 -20.73 10.71 8.44
N LEU A 1012 -21.05 10.44 9.71
CA LEU A 1012 -21.42 9.11 10.20
C LEU A 1012 -22.86 8.75 9.82
N VAL A 1013 -23.04 7.59 9.20
CA VAL A 1013 -24.34 6.99 8.90
C VAL A 1013 -24.38 5.59 9.50
N GLY A 1014 -25.38 5.32 10.33
CA GLY A 1014 -25.68 4.00 10.85
C GLY A 1014 -26.77 3.33 10.02
N TYR A 1015 -26.63 2.03 9.81
CA TYR A 1015 -27.62 1.17 9.16
C TYR A 1015 -28.03 0.11 10.16
N ILE A 1016 -29.33 -0.02 10.40
CA ILE A 1016 -29.90 -0.88 11.42
C ILE A 1016 -30.84 -1.91 10.79
N VAL A 1017 -30.82 -3.13 11.32
CA VAL A 1017 -31.87 -4.12 11.08
C VAL A 1017 -32.60 -4.32 12.39
N ALA A 1018 -33.90 -4.04 12.42
CA ALA A 1018 -34.73 -3.99 13.62
C ALA A 1018 -36.07 -4.68 13.38
N ASP A 1019 -36.68 -5.23 14.44
CA ASP A 1019 -37.93 -6.00 14.34
C ASP A 1019 -39.16 -5.10 14.11
N ALA A 1020 -39.07 -3.83 14.50
CA ALA A 1020 -39.98 -2.74 14.13
C ALA A 1020 -39.15 -1.47 13.90
N SER A 1021 -39.44 -0.71 12.85
CA SER A 1021 -38.62 0.46 12.45
C SER A 1021 -39.32 1.82 12.56
N ASP A 1022 -40.66 1.85 12.62
CA ASP A 1022 -41.42 3.09 12.78
C ASP A 1022 -41.13 3.77 14.13
N GLY A 1023 -40.70 5.04 14.07
CA GLY A 1023 -40.36 5.85 15.24
C GLY A 1023 -39.03 5.51 15.95
N LEU A 1024 -38.30 4.48 15.50
CA LEU A 1024 -37.12 3.97 16.20
C LEU A 1024 -35.89 4.91 16.17
N ASP A 1025 -35.77 5.78 15.16
CA ASP A 1025 -34.61 6.68 14.97
C ASP A 1025 -34.38 7.61 16.18
N GLN A 1026 -35.43 8.24 16.70
CA GLN A 1026 -35.32 9.16 17.84
C GLN A 1026 -34.91 8.43 19.12
N ALA A 1027 -35.54 7.29 19.42
CA ALA A 1027 -35.21 6.47 20.59
C ALA A 1027 -33.77 5.93 20.53
N LEU A 1028 -33.28 5.55 19.34
CA LEU A 1028 -31.88 5.14 19.16
C LEU A 1028 -30.91 6.30 19.29
N LYS A 1029 -31.22 7.48 18.75
CA LYS A 1029 -30.38 8.68 18.91
C LYS A 1029 -30.22 9.06 20.39
N GLU A 1030 -31.30 9.02 21.17
CA GLU A 1030 -31.26 9.23 22.62
C GLU A 1030 -30.46 8.13 23.34
N TYR A 1031 -30.68 6.86 22.99
CA TYR A 1031 -29.95 5.72 23.57
C TYR A 1031 -28.43 5.79 23.30
N LEU A 1032 -28.04 6.27 22.12
CA LEU A 1032 -26.65 6.48 21.72
C LEU A 1032 -26.06 7.71 22.43
N ALA A 1033 -26.75 8.84 22.46
CA ALA A 1033 -26.30 10.07 23.14
C ALA A 1033 -26.04 9.85 24.64
N TYR A 1034 -26.72 8.90 25.29
CA TYR A 1034 -26.45 8.51 26.67
C TYR A 1034 -25.12 7.74 26.88
N ARG A 1035 -24.58 7.09 25.83
CA ARG A 1035 -23.44 6.14 25.90
C ARG A 1035 -22.20 6.56 25.12
N LEU A 1036 -22.40 7.32 24.05
CA LEU A 1036 -21.39 7.77 23.10
C LEU A 1036 -21.24 9.29 23.19
N PRO A 1037 -20.01 9.83 23.02
CA PRO A 1037 -19.81 11.27 22.85
C PRO A 1037 -20.61 11.79 21.66
N PRO A 1038 -21.05 13.08 21.66
CA PRO A 1038 -21.87 13.64 20.58
C PRO A 1038 -21.29 13.43 19.17
N TYR A 1039 -19.97 13.54 19.01
CA TYR A 1039 -19.28 13.35 17.73
C TYR A 1039 -19.26 11.89 17.21
N MET A 1040 -19.67 10.90 18.02
CA MET A 1040 -19.77 9.48 17.62
C MET A 1040 -21.21 9.03 17.35
N VAL A 1041 -22.22 9.87 17.59
CA VAL A 1041 -23.62 9.53 17.28
C VAL A 1041 -23.85 9.67 15.77
N PRO A 1042 -24.31 8.63 15.04
CA PRO A 1042 -24.59 8.75 13.61
C PRO A 1042 -25.72 9.73 13.33
N ARG A 1043 -25.56 10.54 12.28
CA ARG A 1043 -26.54 11.57 11.92
C ARG A 1043 -27.84 10.98 11.39
N HIS A 1044 -27.74 9.90 10.62
CA HIS A 1044 -28.89 9.13 10.13
C HIS A 1044 -28.75 7.68 10.58
N LEU A 1045 -29.87 7.12 11.03
CA LEU A 1045 -30.04 5.68 11.24
C LEU A 1045 -31.01 5.17 10.17
N VAL A 1046 -30.46 4.46 9.17
CA VAL A 1046 -31.22 3.95 8.03
C VAL A 1046 -31.69 2.53 8.35
N PRO A 1047 -33.01 2.27 8.45
CA PRO A 1047 -33.50 0.91 8.58
C PRO A 1047 -33.31 0.15 7.26
N LEU A 1048 -32.76 -1.07 7.36
CA LEU A 1048 -32.63 -2.02 6.26
C LEU A 1048 -33.27 -3.36 6.67
N ALA A 1049 -33.82 -4.09 5.69
CA ALA A 1049 -34.32 -5.45 5.92
C ALA A 1049 -33.17 -6.43 6.26
N THR A 1050 -32.03 -6.26 5.61
CA THR A 1050 -30.78 -7.01 5.84
C THR A 1050 -29.57 -6.11 5.57
N LEU A 1051 -28.43 -6.41 6.20
CA LEU A 1051 -27.16 -5.80 5.81
C LEU A 1051 -26.60 -6.51 4.56
N PRO A 1052 -26.09 -5.79 3.55
CA PRO A 1052 -25.42 -6.39 2.41
C PRO A 1052 -24.14 -7.11 2.86
N LEU A 1053 -23.87 -8.27 2.25
CA LEU A 1053 -22.72 -9.11 2.56
C LEU A 1053 -21.87 -9.33 1.29
N SER A 1054 -20.56 -9.24 1.47
CA SER A 1054 -19.56 -9.65 0.48
C SER A 1054 -19.56 -11.17 0.27
N ALA A 1055 -18.93 -11.65 -0.81
CA ALA A 1055 -18.76 -13.07 -1.10
C ALA A 1055 -18.13 -13.89 0.05
N ASN A 1056 -17.40 -13.22 0.96
CA ASN A 1056 -16.77 -13.83 2.13
C ASN A 1056 -17.63 -13.75 3.42
N GLY A 1057 -18.93 -13.42 3.31
CA GLY A 1057 -19.88 -13.36 4.43
C GLY A 1057 -19.68 -12.18 5.40
N LYS A 1058 -18.77 -11.25 5.11
CA LYS A 1058 -18.57 -9.99 5.86
C LYS A 1058 -19.46 -8.90 5.30
N ILE A 1059 -19.90 -7.95 6.14
CA ILE A 1059 -20.69 -6.78 5.73
C ILE A 1059 -19.96 -6.01 4.63
N ASP A 1060 -20.62 -5.84 3.48
CA ASP A 1060 -20.13 -5.02 2.38
C ASP A 1060 -20.54 -3.55 2.62
N ARG A 1061 -19.59 -2.72 3.05
CA ARG A 1061 -19.84 -1.30 3.31
C ARG A 1061 -19.89 -0.44 2.04
N GLN A 1062 -19.44 -0.94 0.89
CA GLN A 1062 -19.56 -0.23 -0.39
C GLN A 1062 -20.95 -0.43 -1.01
N ALA A 1063 -21.58 -1.57 -0.76
CA ALA A 1063 -22.96 -1.86 -1.14
C ALA A 1063 -24.04 -1.22 -0.22
N LEU A 1064 -23.66 -0.46 0.81
CA LEU A 1064 -24.62 0.24 1.68
C LEU A 1064 -25.23 1.45 0.95
N PRO A 1065 -26.56 1.63 0.97
CA PRO A 1065 -27.21 2.66 0.15
C PRO A 1065 -26.87 4.09 0.62
N PRO A 1066 -26.66 5.05 -0.30
CA PRO A 1066 -26.41 6.45 0.06
C PRO A 1066 -27.63 7.10 0.72
N VAL A 1067 -27.42 8.02 1.66
CA VAL A 1067 -28.55 8.75 2.28
C VAL A 1067 -29.02 9.86 1.35
N GLN A 1068 -30.26 9.76 0.89
CA GLN A 1068 -30.92 10.87 0.21
C GLN A 1068 -31.36 11.93 1.23
N PRO A 1069 -31.23 13.24 0.92
CA PRO A 1069 -31.72 14.29 1.81
C PRO A 1069 -33.25 14.25 1.87
N THR A 1070 -33.80 14.07 3.07
CA THR A 1070 -35.22 14.31 3.34
C THR A 1070 -35.49 15.81 3.24
N ALA A 1071 -36.19 16.22 2.19
CA ALA A 1071 -36.61 17.62 2.02
C ALA A 1071 -37.71 17.97 3.04
N THR A 1072 -37.40 18.90 3.94
CA THR A 1072 -38.39 19.48 4.86
C THR A 1072 -39.45 20.25 4.07
N PRO A 1073 -40.77 20.12 4.36
CA PRO A 1073 -41.81 20.84 3.64
C PRO A 1073 -41.59 22.36 3.70
N ALA A 1074 -41.63 23.02 2.54
CA ALA A 1074 -41.37 24.45 2.43
C ALA A 1074 -42.43 25.27 3.18
N GLN A 1075 -41.99 25.99 4.22
CA GLN A 1075 -42.77 27.04 4.87
C GLN A 1075 -42.49 28.40 4.20
N PRO A 1076 -43.42 29.37 4.28
CA PRO A 1076 -43.18 30.71 3.75
C PRO A 1076 -41.98 31.37 4.43
N ILE A 1077 -41.03 31.84 3.62
CA ILE A 1077 -39.81 32.54 4.03
C ILE A 1077 -39.97 34.05 3.78
N THR A 1078 -39.37 34.88 4.63
CA THR A 1078 -39.32 36.33 4.40
C THR A 1078 -38.18 36.71 3.45
N GLU A 1079 -38.27 37.88 2.81
CA GLU A 1079 -37.21 38.41 1.94
C GLU A 1079 -35.87 38.54 2.68
N HIS A 1080 -35.90 38.97 3.94
CA HIS A 1080 -34.71 39.05 4.80
C HIS A 1080 -34.07 37.67 5.02
N GLN A 1081 -34.88 36.69 5.41
CA GLN A 1081 -34.45 35.30 5.58
C GLN A 1081 -33.85 34.72 4.31
N GLN A 1082 -34.42 35.03 3.14
CA GLN A 1082 -33.93 34.53 1.87
C GLN A 1082 -32.52 35.07 1.55
N ILE A 1083 -32.24 36.35 1.81
CA ILE A 1083 -30.89 36.95 1.64
C ILE A 1083 -29.86 36.31 2.58
N LEU A 1084 -30.22 36.03 3.83
CA LEU A 1084 -29.32 35.36 4.78
C LEU A 1084 -29.06 33.90 4.40
N LEU A 1085 -30.09 33.23 3.87
CA LEU A 1085 -30.00 31.87 3.37
C LEU A 1085 -29.12 31.81 2.12
N GLU A 1086 -29.19 32.79 1.21
CA GLU A 1086 -28.29 32.93 0.06
C GLU A 1086 -26.82 33.08 0.48
N VAL A 1087 -26.51 33.95 1.45
CA VAL A 1087 -25.16 34.08 2.02
C VAL A 1087 -24.64 32.75 2.58
N LEU A 1088 -25.48 32.05 3.37
CA LEU A 1088 -25.11 30.75 3.92
C LEU A 1088 -24.88 29.72 2.81
N ARG A 1089 -25.77 29.65 1.81
CA ARG A 1089 -25.66 28.73 0.66
C ARG A 1089 -24.37 28.95 -0.14
N GLU A 1090 -24.03 30.21 -0.43
CA GLU A 1090 -22.81 30.60 -1.15
C GLU A 1090 -21.55 30.24 -0.35
N CYS A 1091 -21.45 30.70 0.91
CA CYS A 1091 -20.26 30.49 1.74
C CYS A 1091 -20.05 29.02 2.14
N THR A 1092 -21.13 28.23 2.26
CA THR A 1092 -21.05 26.81 2.64
C THR A 1092 -21.02 25.84 1.46
N GLY A 1093 -21.42 26.28 0.26
CA GLY A 1093 -21.60 25.42 -0.92
C GLY A 1093 -22.79 24.47 -0.82
N LEU A 1094 -23.86 24.87 -0.13
CA LEU A 1094 -25.02 24.03 0.19
C LEU A 1094 -26.31 24.57 -0.46
N PRO A 1095 -26.52 24.43 -1.78
CA PRO A 1095 -27.59 25.13 -2.51
C PRO A 1095 -29.02 24.82 -2.02
N THR A 1096 -29.23 23.68 -1.34
CA THR A 1096 -30.53 23.24 -0.85
C THR A 1096 -30.82 23.62 0.61
N LEU A 1097 -29.91 24.29 1.32
CA LEU A 1097 -30.06 24.64 2.75
C LEU A 1097 -31.36 25.41 3.01
N ALA A 1098 -32.16 24.99 4.00
CA ALA A 1098 -33.40 25.63 4.44
C ALA A 1098 -33.28 26.32 5.82
N LEU A 1099 -34.34 27.00 6.28
CA LEU A 1099 -34.35 27.81 7.51
C LEU A 1099 -34.05 27.03 8.80
N ASP A 1100 -34.64 25.83 8.91
CA ASP A 1100 -34.58 24.97 10.09
C ASP A 1100 -33.52 23.89 9.97
N ASP A 1101 -32.85 23.81 8.82
CA ASP A 1101 -31.73 22.90 8.62
C ASP A 1101 -30.59 23.30 9.55
N ASN A 1102 -30.13 22.35 10.36
CA ASN A 1102 -28.89 22.51 11.10
C ASN A 1102 -27.71 22.61 10.10
N PHE A 1103 -26.94 23.68 10.15
CA PHE A 1103 -25.86 23.97 9.20
C PHE A 1103 -24.80 22.87 9.17
N PHE A 1104 -24.39 22.37 10.34
CA PHE A 1104 -23.39 21.29 10.47
C PHE A 1104 -23.91 19.97 9.91
N GLU A 1105 -25.20 19.73 10.10
CA GLU A 1105 -25.88 18.61 9.48
C GLU A 1105 -25.87 18.81 7.96
N ALA A 1106 -26.46 19.88 7.44
CA ALA A 1106 -26.58 20.17 6.02
C ALA A 1106 -25.25 20.09 5.26
N GLY A 1107 -24.13 20.49 5.89
CA GLY A 1107 -22.78 20.18 5.43
C GLY A 1107 -21.72 21.26 5.66
N ALA A 1108 -22.02 22.27 6.48
CA ALA A 1108 -21.12 23.35 6.80
C ALA A 1108 -20.03 22.89 7.77
N THR A 1109 -18.77 23.20 7.45
CA THR A 1109 -17.66 23.06 8.39
C THR A 1109 -17.55 24.34 9.24
N SER A 1110 -16.91 24.28 10.41
CA SER A 1110 -16.71 25.49 11.23
C SER A 1110 -15.94 26.59 10.48
N VAL A 1111 -15.01 26.23 9.58
CA VAL A 1111 -14.32 27.16 8.66
C VAL A 1111 -15.30 27.85 7.71
N LYS A 1112 -16.22 27.10 7.08
CA LYS A 1112 -17.28 27.66 6.21
C LYS A 1112 -18.27 28.56 6.98
N LEU A 1113 -18.56 28.23 8.25
CA LEU A 1113 -19.40 29.06 9.10
C LEU A 1113 -18.70 30.36 9.54
N VAL A 1114 -17.37 30.34 9.71
CA VAL A 1114 -16.57 31.55 9.94
C VAL A 1114 -16.57 32.47 8.70
N LEU A 1115 -16.50 31.92 7.49
CA LEU A 1115 -16.68 32.70 6.25
C LEU A 1115 -18.10 33.30 6.18
N ALA A 1116 -19.12 32.49 6.44
CA ALA A 1116 -20.51 32.95 6.45
C ALA A 1116 -20.76 34.01 7.53
N HIS A 1117 -20.12 33.91 8.70
CA HIS A 1117 -20.29 34.83 9.83
C HIS A 1117 -19.99 36.29 9.46
N GLY A 1118 -18.86 36.56 8.80
CA GLY A 1118 -18.49 37.90 8.38
C GLY A 1118 -19.51 38.51 7.40
N GLN A 1119 -19.95 37.73 6.41
CA GLN A 1119 -21.00 38.12 5.47
C GLN A 1119 -22.36 38.35 6.16
N LEU A 1120 -22.75 37.45 7.08
CA LEU A 1120 -23.99 37.55 7.84
C LEU A 1120 -24.01 38.80 8.73
N GLN A 1121 -22.94 39.12 9.44
CA GLN A 1121 -22.84 40.36 10.23
C GLN A 1121 -23.02 41.62 9.38
N GLN A 1122 -22.41 41.65 8.18
CA GLN A 1122 -22.57 42.76 7.24
C GLN A 1122 -24.01 42.90 6.74
N ARG A 1123 -24.67 41.79 6.35
CA ARG A 1123 -26.07 41.81 5.86
C ARG A 1123 -27.08 42.09 6.97
N LEU A 1124 -26.89 41.56 8.17
CA LEU A 1124 -27.70 41.82 9.36
C LEU A 1124 -27.47 43.23 9.94
N LYS A 1125 -26.40 43.92 9.52
CA LYS A 1125 -25.90 45.17 10.12
C LYS A 1125 -25.74 45.07 11.64
N ARG A 1126 -25.34 43.89 12.11
CA ARG A 1126 -25.30 43.54 13.53
C ARG A 1126 -24.10 42.65 13.84
N THR A 1127 -23.34 43.06 14.84
CA THR A 1127 -22.25 42.27 15.43
C THR A 1127 -22.80 41.25 16.43
N PHE A 1128 -22.32 40.03 16.36
CA PHE A 1128 -22.58 38.96 17.33
C PHE A 1128 -21.43 37.94 17.29
N PRO A 1129 -21.07 37.27 18.40
CA PRO A 1129 -19.98 36.29 18.42
C PRO A 1129 -20.22 35.11 17.49
N VAL A 1130 -19.17 34.59 16.84
CA VAL A 1130 -19.31 33.43 15.94
C VAL A 1130 -19.80 32.16 16.66
N THR A 1131 -19.58 32.08 17.97
CA THR A 1131 -20.12 31.02 18.83
C THR A 1131 -21.65 30.91 18.78
N HIS A 1132 -22.39 31.99 18.42
CA HIS A 1132 -23.84 31.91 18.21
C HIS A 1132 -24.21 31.02 17.02
N LEU A 1133 -23.40 30.95 15.95
CA LEU A 1133 -23.63 29.99 14.84
C LEU A 1133 -23.41 28.54 15.26
N PHE A 1134 -22.72 28.31 16.38
CA PHE A 1134 -22.44 26.97 16.91
C PHE A 1134 -23.46 26.57 17.97
N ALA A 1135 -23.91 27.52 18.80
CA ALA A 1135 -24.97 27.33 19.79
C ALA A 1135 -26.37 27.29 19.18
N PHE A 1136 -26.61 28.03 18.10
CA PHE A 1136 -27.88 28.10 17.37
C PHE A 1136 -27.66 27.71 15.90
N PRO A 1137 -27.43 26.41 15.62
CA PRO A 1137 -26.92 25.97 14.33
C PRO A 1137 -27.97 25.94 13.21
N CYS A 1138 -29.12 26.60 13.32
CA CYS A 1138 -30.03 26.82 12.19
C CYS A 1138 -30.46 28.29 12.12
N LEU A 1139 -30.82 28.77 10.93
CA LEU A 1139 -31.02 30.20 10.69
C LEU A 1139 -32.19 30.75 11.51
N ARG A 1140 -33.29 29.98 11.65
CA ARG A 1140 -34.43 30.40 12.48
C ARG A 1140 -34.08 30.51 13.97
N ALA A 1141 -33.30 29.58 14.52
CA ALA A 1141 -32.88 29.64 15.93
C ALA A 1141 -31.89 30.79 16.18
N LEU A 1142 -30.99 31.05 15.23
CA LEU A 1142 -30.07 32.18 15.26
C LEU A 1142 -30.84 33.52 15.23
N GLU A 1143 -31.79 33.69 14.31
CA GLU A 1143 -32.65 34.88 14.24
C GLU A 1143 -33.45 35.08 15.53
N GLN A 1144 -33.99 34.01 16.13
CA GLN A 1144 -34.73 34.09 17.39
C GLN A 1144 -33.83 34.47 18.58
N ALA A 1145 -32.61 33.91 18.66
CA ALA A 1145 -31.65 34.26 19.70
C ALA A 1145 -31.25 35.74 19.58
N LEU A 1146 -30.87 36.19 18.38
CA LEU A 1146 -30.54 37.59 18.12
C LEU A 1146 -31.74 38.52 18.37
N GLY A 1147 -32.96 38.13 17.97
CA GLY A 1147 -34.18 38.91 18.15
C GLY A 1147 -34.56 39.17 19.61
N ARG A 1148 -34.18 38.27 20.53
CA ARG A 1148 -34.44 38.42 21.99
C ARG A 1148 -33.50 39.42 22.66
N ASP A 1149 -32.26 39.53 22.19
CA ASP A 1149 -31.29 40.53 22.66
C ASP A 1149 -31.59 41.96 22.15
N GLY A 1150 -32.75 42.18 21.51
CA GLY A 1150 -33.17 43.46 20.92
C GLY A 1150 -33.95 44.40 21.87
N ALA A 1151 -34.18 44.00 23.13
CA ALA A 1151 -34.86 44.84 24.13
C ALA A 1151 -34.23 44.62 25.52
N ASP A 1152 -33.49 45.63 26.00
CA ASP A 1152 -32.94 45.79 27.35
C ASP A 1152 -32.39 44.54 28.06
N ASN A 1153 -31.10 44.25 27.88
CA ASN A 1153 -30.16 44.01 28.99
C ASN A 1153 -28.69 43.87 28.53
N LEU A 1154 -27.90 44.93 28.71
CA LEU A 1154 -26.45 44.78 28.92
C LEU A 1154 -26.23 44.33 30.38
N PRO A 1155 -25.48 43.24 30.66
CA PRO A 1155 -25.04 42.93 32.01
C PRO A 1155 -24.01 43.98 32.48
N ALA A 1156 -24.49 45.10 33.00
CA ALA A 1156 -23.62 46.10 33.61
C ALA A 1156 -22.89 45.46 34.81
N HIS A 1157 -21.55 45.40 34.75
CA HIS A 1157 -20.70 44.95 35.86
C HIS A 1157 -20.96 45.78 37.12
N ARG A 1158 -21.86 45.31 37.99
CA ARG A 1158 -22.01 45.86 39.35
C ARG A 1158 -20.81 45.46 40.19
N GLN A 1159 -19.78 46.31 40.17
CA GLN A 1159 -18.77 46.32 41.22
C GLN A 1159 -19.44 46.50 42.59
N ARG A 1160 -19.61 45.41 43.34
CA ARG A 1160 -19.91 45.46 44.77
C ARG A 1160 -18.64 45.90 45.52
N ARG A 1161 -18.35 47.20 45.51
CA ARG A 1161 -17.42 47.78 46.49
C ARG A 1161 -18.05 47.70 47.87
N ALA A 1162 -17.44 46.94 48.77
CA ALA A 1162 -17.80 46.96 50.17
C ALA A 1162 -17.45 48.32 50.79
N ARG A 1163 -18.46 49.00 51.32
CA ARG A 1163 -18.36 49.93 52.45
C ARG A 1163 -19.44 49.52 53.43
N GLY A 1164 -19.09 49.49 54.71
CA GLY A 1164 -20.03 49.35 55.80
C GLY A 1164 -19.35 49.69 57.11
N GLN A 1165 -20.17 50.02 58.11
CA GLN A 1165 -19.92 49.93 59.54
C GLN A 1165 -21.28 49.88 60.30
N HIS A 1166 -21.49 50.58 61.43
CA HIS A 1166 -22.64 50.34 62.34
C HIS A 1166 -23.25 51.63 62.95
N LEU A 1167 -24.56 51.96 63.07
CA LEU A 1167 -25.88 51.29 63.27
C LEU A 1167 -26.35 50.33 62.17
N THR A 1168 -25.60 49.24 62.01
CA THR A 1168 -25.40 48.60 60.69
C THR A 1168 -25.13 49.61 59.54
N PHE A 1169 -24.61 50.83 59.86
CA PHE A 1169 -24.11 51.95 59.03
C PHE A 1169 -22.81 51.66 58.25
#